data_AF-A0A1Q5TJI1-F1
#
_entry.id   AF-A0A1Q5TJI1-F1
#
_cell.length_a   1.000
_cell.length_b   1.000
_cell.length_c   1.000
_cell.angle_alpha   90.00
_cell.angle_beta   90.00
_cell.angle_gamma   90.00
#
_symmetry.space_group_name_H-M   'P 1'
#
loop_
_entity.id
_entity.type
_entity.pdbx_description
1 polymer ?
#
loop_
_entity_poly.entity_id
_entity_poly.type
_entity_poly.pdbx_seq_one_letter_code
_entity_poly.pdbx_strand_id
1 'polypeptide(L)'
;MQAGTRNIASTLPIIGPGEYQKIRQATFIRPAQMGLFARVSCYPPLGQVTSLQRQKELKPEEDDTVRFTVVIESSASLPTQSWEAQIWHNITSSEWTALSLQKCDPSIAPLLNGKDAEYNYHRYVFSDEIHLPTSSGHAKFTVRFRTSPDTQWQWANQQQSINDGELVFGSKDGIDLHSLSPDTSLADAKAELAKYIDNLSSEVRVESRRTEAPGSIIWAIHGDVDAAEEGISGVKTLALGTPSSTIKYFSLVRIWTPWLGPRHGKDKFRLTEDAILCSFLRTDGTNLVLLAISGINDVLTVLQSGDNGEVVIQARSDNTEVVEFQALAAVAENFEVAMSAVIYESRKIVRPYGTLSSESVDQPPLSPLGDDVVVLEKDPKIQWLADWFDGLTYCTWNSLGQDLNEEKIIDALDTMKAHGIHVVNLIIDDNWQSLDNEGESQFKRRWKQFEANPKAFPRGLKQTVEMIRRSHPNIGHIAVWHALLGYWGGICPDGDLAKRYKTKEVKIRDPASGGPIADNIPDGKILAIDPDDVQRFYDDFYGYLKSIGIDSVKADAQFFIDLLDDPEDRKRFMTSYQDAWSLAILKHLSSRATSCMSMTPQMIFHSQLPTNKPALILRNSDDFFPEIPASHPWHVFCNAHNALLTRYLNVVPDWDMFQTSHPYASFHAAARCVSGGPIYITDEPGKHDLKVIDQMTALTVLGTTVILRPSVIGRTIDVYHDYNEGHVLRVGSYTGWAKTGSGILGLFNIHSAEASCIVSLTDFPGIKDDSDGEYAIRAHTSGKVTDRLKPLAQNALVSVLLEQKGWEILTAYPTRSFALKGSRGSSPSGEALTHVAVFGLLGKMTGAAAVVSSDIHVVENGRLRCDVHLKALGTLGLYVSDLQDRSIADDFMVMILGQPVPQKTVWKEGGDNANMLAIDVLAAWKAMKLDSGWSNQAFVQIFMA
;
A
#
# COMPACT_ATOMS: atom_id res chain seq x y z
N MET A 1 17.60 -29.59 -52.72
CA MET A 1 16.95 -30.54 -53.64
C MET A 1 15.53 -30.07 -53.89
N GLN A 2 15.20 -29.87 -55.17
CA GLN A 2 13.89 -29.83 -55.86
C GLN A 2 12.65 -29.37 -55.06
N ALA A 3 12.07 -28.18 -55.31
CA ALA A 3 11.35 -27.70 -56.50
C ALA A 3 9.94 -28.34 -56.68
N GLY A 4 8.91 -27.49 -56.68
CA GLY A 4 7.52 -27.89 -56.95
C GLY A 4 6.55 -26.70 -56.99
N THR A 5 6.76 -25.77 -57.92
CA THR A 5 5.83 -24.68 -58.30
C THR A 5 4.53 -25.18 -58.94
N ARG A 6 3.40 -24.52 -58.66
CA ARG A 6 2.30 -24.34 -59.65
C ARG A 6 1.48 -23.08 -59.36
N ASN A 7 1.65 -22.09 -60.25
CA ASN A 7 0.76 -20.96 -60.50
C ASN A 7 -0.50 -21.43 -61.24
N ILE A 8 -1.67 -20.91 -60.87
CA ILE A 8 -2.79 -20.73 -61.81
C ILE A 8 -3.36 -19.31 -61.62
N ALA A 9 -3.48 -18.62 -62.74
CA ALA A 9 -3.80 -17.21 -62.89
C ALA A 9 -5.26 -16.88 -62.53
N SER A 10 -5.43 -15.71 -61.92
CA SER A 10 -6.71 -15.04 -61.68
C SER A 10 -7.11 -14.20 -62.90
N THR A 11 -8.32 -14.41 -63.42
CA THR A 11 -8.98 -13.55 -64.40
C THR A 11 -9.98 -12.62 -63.69
N LEU A 12 -9.64 -11.33 -63.69
CA LEU A 12 -10.34 -10.09 -63.30
C LEU A 12 -11.90 -10.08 -63.43
N PRO A 13 -12.65 -9.26 -62.63
CA PRO A 13 -12.44 -7.81 -62.56
C PRO A 13 -12.40 -7.17 -61.16
N ILE A 14 -11.61 -6.09 -61.11
CA ILE A 14 -11.60 -5.06 -60.07
C ILE A 14 -12.96 -4.35 -60.07
N ILE A 15 -13.65 -4.38 -58.93
CA ILE A 15 -14.78 -3.51 -58.62
C ILE A 15 -14.35 -2.69 -57.39
N GLY A 16 -14.40 -1.35 -57.52
CA GLY A 16 -13.99 -0.41 -56.47
C GLY A 16 -14.87 -0.44 -55.21
N PRO A 17 -14.54 0.35 -54.17
CA PRO A 17 -15.29 0.36 -52.92
C PRO A 17 -16.66 1.02 -53.14
N GLY A 18 -17.68 0.22 -53.42
CA GLY A 18 -19.07 0.62 -53.30
C GLY A 18 -19.49 0.53 -51.84
N GLU A 19 -20.01 1.63 -51.31
CA GLU A 19 -20.70 1.70 -50.02
C GLU A 19 -21.88 0.72 -49.99
N TYR A 20 -21.64 -0.50 -49.50
CA TYR A 20 -22.72 -1.39 -49.09
C TYR A 20 -23.06 -1.11 -47.62
N GLN A 21 -24.00 -0.19 -47.41
CA GLN A 21 -24.82 -0.19 -46.20
C GLN A 21 -25.50 -1.55 -46.07
N LYS A 22 -24.91 -2.46 -45.27
CA LYS A 22 -25.64 -3.59 -44.74
C LYS A 22 -26.73 -3.04 -43.83
N ILE A 23 -27.97 -3.08 -44.32
CA ILE A 23 -29.18 -2.98 -43.50
C ILE A 23 -29.03 -4.02 -42.40
N ARG A 24 -28.85 -3.57 -41.15
CA ARG A 24 -28.85 -4.42 -39.96
C ARG A 24 -30.20 -5.14 -39.94
N GLN A 25 -30.21 -6.44 -40.23
CA GLN A 25 -31.33 -7.29 -39.86
C GLN A 25 -31.45 -7.20 -38.34
N ALA A 26 -32.58 -6.67 -37.86
CA ALA A 26 -32.90 -6.66 -36.45
C ALA A 26 -33.05 -8.11 -35.98
N THR A 27 -32.01 -8.63 -35.32
CA THR A 27 -32.11 -9.88 -34.57
C THR A 27 -33.10 -9.62 -33.43
N PHE A 28 -34.30 -10.19 -33.51
CA PHE A 28 -35.29 -10.15 -32.45
C PHE A 28 -34.76 -11.01 -31.28
N ILE A 29 -33.94 -10.43 -30.41
CA ILE A 29 -33.51 -11.07 -29.16
C ILE A 29 -34.72 -11.01 -28.22
N ARG A 30 -35.21 -12.17 -27.76
CA ARG A 30 -36.34 -12.22 -26.81
C ARG A 30 -35.91 -11.54 -25.50
N PRO A 31 -36.80 -10.82 -24.77
CA PRO A 31 -36.46 -10.19 -23.48
C PRO A 31 -35.74 -11.11 -22.50
N ALA A 32 -36.14 -12.39 -22.45
CA ALA A 32 -35.47 -13.41 -21.62
C ALA A 32 -34.01 -13.70 -22.02
N GLN A 33 -33.63 -13.55 -23.29
CA GLN A 33 -32.26 -13.70 -23.77
C GLN A 33 -31.41 -12.44 -23.53
N MET A 34 -32.05 -11.27 -23.32
CA MET A 34 -31.35 -10.01 -23.05
C MET A 34 -30.81 -9.94 -21.63
N GLY A 35 -31.48 -10.60 -20.68
CA GLY A 35 -31.00 -10.76 -19.30
C GLY A 35 -29.60 -11.39 -19.22
N LEU A 36 -29.28 -12.34 -20.12
CA LEU A 36 -27.99 -13.06 -20.15
C LEU A 36 -26.78 -12.15 -20.44
N PHE A 37 -27.00 -10.94 -20.97
CA PHE A 37 -25.95 -9.98 -21.29
C PHE A 37 -25.92 -8.80 -20.32
N ALA A 38 -26.74 -8.82 -19.26
CA ALA A 38 -26.73 -7.81 -18.23
C ALA A 38 -25.50 -7.97 -17.33
N ARG A 39 -24.90 -6.85 -16.94
CA ARG A 39 -23.89 -6.79 -15.88
C ARG A 39 -24.61 -6.40 -14.59
N VAL A 40 -24.26 -7.05 -13.50
CA VAL A 40 -24.84 -6.78 -12.19
C VAL A 40 -23.72 -6.47 -11.20
N SER A 41 -23.85 -5.34 -10.51
CA SER A 41 -22.97 -4.95 -9.41
C SER A 41 -23.84 -4.71 -8.17
N CYS A 42 -23.32 -5.03 -6.99
CA CYS A 42 -24.07 -4.91 -5.74
C CYS A 42 -23.20 -4.27 -4.67
N TYR A 43 -23.83 -3.50 -3.79
CA TYR A 43 -23.30 -3.08 -2.49
C TYR A 43 -24.28 -3.49 -1.40
N PRO A 44 -23.87 -4.18 -0.31
CA PRO A 44 -22.57 -4.83 -0.13
C PRO A 44 -22.21 -5.79 -1.29
N PRO A 45 -20.93 -6.02 -1.58
CA PRO A 45 -20.47 -6.78 -2.73
C PRO A 45 -20.82 -8.27 -2.68
N LEU A 46 -21.12 -8.83 -3.86
CA LEU A 46 -21.23 -10.29 -4.04
C LEU A 46 -19.85 -10.94 -4.02
N GLY A 47 -19.80 -12.21 -3.60
CA GLY A 47 -18.60 -13.04 -3.51
C GLY A 47 -17.63 -12.67 -2.39
N GLN A 48 -17.92 -11.58 -1.67
CA GLN A 48 -17.05 -10.99 -0.66
C GLN A 48 -17.73 -11.06 0.72
N VAL A 49 -16.90 -11.00 1.76
CA VAL A 49 -17.36 -10.87 3.14
C VAL A 49 -17.36 -9.40 3.54
N THR A 50 -18.48 -8.90 4.01
CA THR A 50 -18.63 -7.53 4.51
C THR A 50 -18.89 -7.56 6.01
N SER A 51 -17.95 -7.01 6.78
CA SER A 51 -18.12 -6.80 8.22
C SER A 51 -18.85 -5.48 8.45
N LEU A 52 -20.09 -5.55 8.94
CA LEU A 52 -20.91 -4.37 9.22
C LEU A 52 -20.65 -3.88 10.63
N GLN A 53 -20.38 -2.58 10.77
CA GLN A 53 -20.34 -1.94 12.09
C GLN A 53 -21.77 -1.65 12.55
N ARG A 54 -22.06 -2.01 13.81
CA ARG A 54 -23.37 -1.74 14.43
C ARG A 54 -23.43 -0.26 14.79
N GLN A 55 -24.55 0.39 14.50
CA GLN A 55 -24.77 1.78 14.88
C GLN A 55 -25.20 1.84 16.36
N LYS A 56 -24.21 1.85 17.26
CA LYS A 56 -24.39 1.73 18.73
C LYS A 56 -25.05 2.96 19.38
N GLU A 57 -24.97 4.13 18.74
CA GLU A 57 -25.48 5.41 19.27
C GLU A 57 -26.90 5.75 18.80
N LEU A 58 -27.51 4.95 17.92
CA LEU A 58 -28.88 5.16 17.48
C LEU A 58 -29.84 5.14 18.67
N LYS A 59 -30.81 6.06 18.66
CA LYS A 59 -31.91 6.04 19.63
C LYS A 59 -32.69 4.71 19.47
N PRO A 60 -33.37 4.21 20.52
CA PRO A 60 -34.14 2.96 20.45
C PRO A 60 -35.20 2.90 19.34
N GLU A 61 -35.57 4.06 18.78
CA GLU A 61 -36.56 4.24 17.71
C GLU A 61 -35.96 4.27 16.29
N GLU A 62 -34.63 4.30 16.14
CA GLU A 62 -33.94 4.27 14.85
C GLU A 62 -33.42 2.86 14.54
N ASP A 63 -33.70 2.40 13.31
CA ASP A 63 -33.47 1.03 12.90
C ASP A 63 -32.04 0.79 12.40
N ASP A 64 -31.38 -0.18 13.03
CA ASP A 64 -30.07 -0.68 12.61
C ASP A 64 -30.24 -1.57 11.37
N THR A 65 -30.00 -0.98 10.20
CA THR A 65 -30.30 -1.57 8.89
C THR A 65 -29.05 -1.74 8.04
N VAL A 66 -29.09 -2.73 7.15
CA VAL A 66 -28.15 -2.86 6.04
C VAL A 66 -28.85 -2.46 4.74
N ARG A 67 -28.26 -1.51 4.04
CA ARG A 67 -28.76 -1.04 2.74
C ARG A 67 -28.12 -1.81 1.61
N PHE A 68 -28.98 -2.34 0.73
CA PHE A 68 -28.55 -2.92 -0.54
C PHE A 68 -28.71 -1.92 -1.67
N THR A 69 -27.73 -1.86 -2.56
CA THR A 69 -27.80 -1.11 -3.81
C THR A 69 -27.32 -2.01 -4.95
N VAL A 70 -28.20 -2.25 -5.92
CA VAL A 70 -27.93 -3.09 -7.09
C VAL A 70 -27.95 -2.22 -8.33
N VAL A 71 -26.89 -2.35 -9.14
CA VAL A 71 -26.74 -1.69 -10.43
C VAL A 71 -26.82 -2.75 -11.51
N ILE A 72 -27.78 -2.60 -12.42
CA ILE A 72 -27.92 -3.46 -13.60
C ILE A 72 -27.59 -2.63 -14.83
N GLU A 73 -26.67 -3.13 -15.66
CA GLU A 73 -26.24 -2.49 -16.90
C GLU A 73 -26.58 -3.38 -18.09
N SER A 74 -27.20 -2.80 -19.12
CA SER A 74 -27.58 -3.49 -20.35
C SER A 74 -27.06 -2.72 -21.55
N SER A 75 -26.52 -3.40 -22.55
CA SER A 75 -25.94 -2.74 -23.72
C SER A 75 -26.94 -1.81 -24.41
N ALA A 76 -26.52 -0.61 -24.82
CA ALA A 76 -27.31 0.33 -25.60
C ALA A 76 -27.64 -0.18 -27.02
N SER A 77 -27.00 -1.28 -27.45
CA SER A 77 -27.40 -2.01 -28.67
C SER A 77 -28.73 -2.76 -28.51
N LEU A 78 -29.21 -2.91 -27.28
CA LEU A 78 -30.44 -3.56 -26.88
C LEU A 78 -31.50 -2.52 -26.49
N PRO A 79 -32.81 -2.75 -26.76
CA PRO A 79 -33.86 -1.84 -26.33
C PRO A 79 -33.99 -1.79 -24.80
N THR A 80 -34.28 -0.61 -24.26
CA THR A 80 -34.52 -0.40 -22.82
C THR A 80 -35.61 -1.34 -22.27
N GLN A 81 -35.36 -1.95 -21.11
CA GLN A 81 -36.27 -2.89 -20.45
C GLN A 81 -36.75 -2.38 -19.09
N SER A 82 -37.84 -2.96 -18.60
CA SER A 82 -38.36 -2.76 -17.24
C SER A 82 -37.73 -3.79 -16.30
N TRP A 83 -36.61 -3.45 -15.68
CA TRP A 83 -35.91 -4.37 -14.78
C TRP A 83 -36.57 -4.43 -13.39
N GLU A 84 -36.58 -5.63 -12.81
CA GLU A 84 -36.85 -5.87 -11.40
C GLU A 84 -35.63 -6.56 -10.77
N ALA A 85 -35.28 -6.16 -9.55
CA ALA A 85 -34.16 -6.72 -8.80
C ALA A 85 -34.61 -7.08 -7.37
N GLN A 86 -34.10 -8.20 -6.85
CA GLN A 86 -34.35 -8.65 -5.49
C GLN A 86 -33.06 -9.12 -4.84
N ILE A 87 -32.95 -8.87 -3.55
CA ILE A 87 -31.97 -9.55 -2.70
C ILE A 87 -32.64 -10.81 -2.18
N TRP A 88 -32.05 -11.95 -2.47
CA TRP A 88 -32.40 -13.23 -1.86
C TRP A 88 -31.42 -13.45 -0.71
N HIS A 89 -31.89 -13.61 0.53
CA HIS A 89 -31.00 -13.63 1.71
C HIS A 89 -31.54 -14.48 2.86
N ASN A 90 -30.66 -14.84 3.80
CA ASN A 90 -31.01 -15.47 5.08
C ASN A 90 -30.64 -14.61 6.31
N ILE A 91 -30.64 -13.28 6.15
CA ILE A 91 -30.25 -12.31 7.21
C ILE A 91 -31.19 -12.33 8.42
N THR A 92 -32.51 -12.36 8.21
CA THR A 92 -33.52 -12.26 9.27
C THR A 92 -33.96 -13.61 9.82
N SER A 93 -33.75 -14.68 9.07
CA SER A 93 -34.12 -16.06 9.42
C SER A 93 -33.21 -17.05 8.70
N SER A 94 -33.07 -18.26 9.23
CA SER A 94 -32.29 -19.34 8.58
C SER A 94 -32.84 -19.74 7.21
N GLU A 95 -34.14 -19.54 6.98
CA GLU A 95 -34.76 -19.70 5.67
C GLU A 95 -34.51 -18.48 4.77
N TRP A 96 -34.19 -18.74 3.50
CA TRP A 96 -33.97 -17.69 2.52
C TRP A 96 -35.28 -17.00 2.12
N THR A 97 -35.27 -15.67 2.12
CA THR A 97 -36.41 -14.82 1.78
C THR A 97 -36.01 -13.76 0.75
N ALA A 98 -36.99 -13.09 0.15
CA ALA A 98 -36.76 -12.05 -0.86
C ALA A 98 -37.07 -10.66 -0.30
N LEU A 99 -36.11 -9.74 -0.45
CA LEU A 99 -36.34 -8.30 -0.40
C LEU A 99 -36.52 -7.77 -1.82
N SER A 100 -37.65 -7.12 -2.10
CA SER A 100 -37.88 -6.47 -3.40
C SER A 100 -37.29 -5.07 -3.41
N LEU A 101 -36.38 -4.80 -4.36
CA LEU A 101 -35.69 -3.51 -4.41
C LEU A 101 -36.49 -2.48 -5.20
N GLN A 102 -36.51 -1.23 -4.71
CA GLN A 102 -37.15 -0.11 -5.41
C GLN A 102 -36.20 0.51 -6.43
N LYS A 103 -36.73 0.90 -7.59
CA LYS A 103 -35.95 1.61 -8.61
C LYS A 103 -35.62 3.02 -8.12
N CYS A 104 -34.34 3.37 -8.22
CA CYS A 104 -33.77 4.62 -7.75
C CYS A 104 -33.32 5.52 -8.92
N ASP A 105 -33.00 6.78 -8.59
CA ASP A 105 -32.33 7.67 -9.54
C ASP A 105 -30.91 7.15 -9.85
N PRO A 106 -30.44 7.17 -11.12
CA PRO A 106 -29.10 6.73 -11.48
C PRO A 106 -27.94 7.47 -10.78
N SER A 107 -28.20 8.66 -10.19
CA SER A 107 -27.26 9.39 -9.34
C SER A 107 -26.95 8.70 -8.02
N ILE A 108 -27.78 7.75 -7.57
CA ILE A 108 -27.49 6.89 -6.43
C ILE A 108 -26.44 5.87 -6.90
N ALA A 109 -25.20 6.02 -6.46
CA ALA A 109 -24.01 5.34 -6.98
C ALA A 109 -23.65 5.74 -8.43
N PRO A 110 -23.15 6.95 -8.75
CA PRO A 110 -22.78 7.31 -10.11
C PRO A 110 -21.54 6.56 -10.61
N LEU A 111 -21.46 6.26 -11.92
CA LEU A 111 -20.23 5.72 -12.54
C LEU A 111 -19.21 6.84 -12.72
N LEU A 112 -18.10 6.77 -11.97
CA LEU A 112 -17.13 7.87 -11.93
C LEU A 112 -15.99 7.75 -12.93
N ASN A 113 -15.60 6.56 -13.36
CA ASN A 113 -14.51 6.39 -14.31
C ASN A 113 -15.01 6.18 -15.75
N GLY A 114 -14.15 6.45 -16.72
CA GLY A 114 -14.51 6.42 -18.15
C GLY A 114 -15.23 7.68 -18.66
N LYS A 115 -15.27 7.84 -19.98
CA LYS A 115 -15.88 8.98 -20.67
C LYS A 115 -17.32 8.66 -21.09
N ASP A 116 -18.23 9.61 -20.93
CA ASP A 116 -19.65 9.42 -21.25
C ASP A 116 -19.87 9.05 -22.73
N ALA A 117 -19.03 9.55 -23.63
CA ALA A 117 -19.09 9.24 -25.06
C ALA A 117 -18.73 7.78 -25.41
N GLU A 118 -18.00 7.08 -24.54
CA GLU A 118 -17.54 5.70 -24.74
C GLU A 118 -18.45 4.69 -24.01
N TYR A 119 -19.29 5.17 -23.09
CA TYR A 119 -20.16 4.34 -22.27
C TYR A 119 -21.46 3.98 -23.01
N ASN A 120 -21.52 2.75 -23.53
CA ASN A 120 -22.61 2.26 -24.38
C ASN A 120 -23.59 1.33 -23.63
N TYR A 121 -23.96 1.67 -22.39
CA TYR A 121 -24.88 0.87 -21.57
C TYR A 121 -26.00 1.72 -20.96
N HIS A 122 -27.21 1.16 -20.90
CA HIS A 122 -28.30 1.63 -20.07
C HIS A 122 -28.09 1.16 -18.64
N ARG A 123 -28.15 2.09 -17.69
CA ARG A 123 -27.89 1.84 -16.27
C ARG A 123 -29.16 1.97 -15.44
N TYR A 124 -29.42 0.97 -14.59
CA TYR A 124 -30.58 0.89 -13.73
C TYR A 124 -30.14 0.64 -12.30
N VAL A 125 -30.53 1.52 -11.38
CA VAL A 125 -30.16 1.43 -9.95
C VAL A 125 -31.38 1.04 -9.13
N PHE A 126 -31.18 0.12 -8.19
CA PHE A 126 -32.20 -0.36 -7.27
C PHE A 126 -31.67 -0.33 -5.84
N SER A 127 -32.46 0.09 -4.86
CA SER A 127 -32.04 0.09 -3.46
C SER A 127 -33.20 -0.16 -2.50
N ASP A 128 -32.91 -0.85 -1.40
CA ASP A 128 -33.80 -1.02 -0.25
C ASP A 128 -32.97 -1.50 0.97
N GLU A 129 -33.60 -1.61 2.14
CA GLU A 129 -32.95 -1.92 3.42
C GLU A 129 -33.51 -3.16 4.11
N ILE A 130 -32.66 -3.82 4.90
CA ILE A 130 -33.03 -4.94 5.78
C ILE A 130 -32.62 -4.61 7.20
N HIS A 131 -33.51 -4.80 8.17
CA HIS A 131 -33.19 -4.65 9.59
C HIS A 131 -32.29 -5.79 10.04
N LEU A 132 -31.18 -5.44 10.69
CA LEU A 132 -30.26 -6.42 11.24
C LEU A 132 -30.83 -7.01 12.54
N PRO A 133 -30.72 -8.33 12.76
CA PRO A 133 -31.03 -8.94 14.06
C PRO A 133 -30.26 -8.27 15.21
N THR A 134 -30.80 -8.32 16.43
CA THR A 134 -30.11 -7.78 17.61
C THR A 134 -28.89 -8.60 18.02
N SER A 135 -28.94 -9.91 17.83
CA SER A 135 -27.82 -10.83 18.04
C SER A 135 -26.76 -10.68 16.95
N SER A 136 -25.52 -11.05 17.28
CA SER A 136 -24.47 -11.23 16.26
C SER A 136 -24.87 -12.34 15.28
N GLY A 137 -24.35 -12.27 14.06
CA GLY A 137 -24.66 -13.28 13.06
C GLY A 137 -23.81 -13.21 11.81
N HIS A 138 -23.89 -14.32 11.08
CA HIS A 138 -23.34 -14.49 9.74
C HIS A 138 -24.48 -14.89 8.81
N ALA A 139 -24.62 -14.15 7.73
CA ALA A 139 -25.66 -14.36 6.74
C ALA A 139 -25.09 -14.30 5.32
N LYS A 140 -25.80 -14.92 4.39
CA LYS A 140 -25.50 -14.91 2.96
C LYS A 140 -26.64 -14.28 2.19
N PHE A 141 -26.29 -13.65 1.08
CA PHE A 141 -27.24 -13.07 0.16
C PHE A 141 -26.76 -13.20 -1.28
N THR A 142 -27.71 -13.13 -2.21
CA THR A 142 -27.42 -13.09 -3.64
C THR A 142 -28.44 -12.20 -4.34
N VAL A 143 -28.12 -11.78 -5.56
CA VAL A 143 -29.01 -10.93 -6.37
C VAL A 143 -29.72 -11.77 -7.41
N ARG A 144 -31.04 -11.62 -7.50
CA ARG A 144 -31.81 -12.11 -8.64
C ARG A 144 -32.53 -10.98 -9.35
N PHE A 145 -32.65 -11.08 -10.66
CA PHE A 145 -33.22 -10.02 -11.49
C PHE A 145 -33.98 -10.58 -12.70
N ARG A 146 -34.87 -9.77 -13.29
CA ARG A 146 -35.63 -10.12 -14.50
C ARG A 146 -36.08 -8.87 -15.26
N THR A 147 -36.40 -9.03 -16.54
CA THR A 147 -36.81 -7.93 -17.45
C THR A 147 -38.31 -7.66 -17.48
N SER A 148 -39.13 -8.49 -16.81
CA SER A 148 -40.59 -8.32 -16.66
C SER A 148 -41.17 -9.34 -15.65
N PRO A 149 -42.38 -9.10 -15.11
CA PRO A 149 -43.08 -10.05 -14.26
C PRO A 149 -43.29 -11.45 -14.86
N ASP A 150 -43.43 -11.53 -16.18
CA ASP A 150 -43.71 -12.77 -16.93
C ASP A 150 -42.44 -13.55 -17.32
N THR A 151 -41.26 -12.99 -17.04
CA THR A 151 -39.96 -13.64 -17.29
C THR A 151 -39.42 -14.35 -16.05
N GLN A 152 -38.70 -15.45 -16.26
CA GLN A 152 -38.04 -16.18 -15.18
C GLN A 152 -36.94 -15.34 -14.52
N TRP A 153 -36.77 -15.52 -13.21
CA TRP A 153 -35.66 -14.91 -12.46
C TRP A 153 -34.32 -15.46 -12.94
N GLN A 154 -33.36 -14.56 -13.11
CA GLN A 154 -31.95 -14.87 -13.33
C GLN A 154 -31.18 -14.56 -12.06
N TRP A 155 -30.08 -15.29 -11.85
CA TRP A 155 -29.27 -15.19 -10.63
C TRP A 155 -27.88 -14.67 -10.97
N ALA A 156 -27.45 -13.61 -10.29
CA ALA A 156 -26.16 -12.97 -10.55
C ALA A 156 -24.98 -13.93 -10.31
N ASN A 157 -25.06 -14.74 -9.23
CA ASN A 157 -24.04 -15.74 -8.92
C ASN A 157 -23.84 -16.79 -10.03
N GLN A 158 -24.91 -17.23 -10.69
CA GLN A 158 -24.86 -18.18 -11.80
C GLN A 158 -24.39 -17.53 -13.09
N GLN A 159 -24.86 -16.31 -13.39
CA GLN A 159 -24.57 -15.63 -14.65
C GLN A 159 -23.13 -15.11 -14.71
N GLN A 160 -22.64 -14.54 -13.60
CA GLN A 160 -21.29 -13.97 -13.52
C GLN A 160 -20.27 -14.95 -12.91
N SER A 161 -20.69 -16.18 -12.55
CA SER A 161 -19.85 -17.16 -11.84
C SER A 161 -19.19 -16.59 -10.58
N ILE A 162 -19.93 -15.73 -9.86
CA ILE A 162 -19.49 -15.12 -8.61
C ILE A 162 -20.16 -15.82 -7.42
N ASN A 163 -19.48 -15.93 -6.29
CA ASN A 163 -20.08 -16.50 -5.08
C ASN A 163 -21.15 -15.56 -4.49
N ASP A 164 -21.96 -16.09 -3.57
CA ASP A 164 -22.88 -15.28 -2.78
C ASP A 164 -22.11 -14.24 -1.95
N GLY A 165 -22.73 -13.09 -1.68
CA GLY A 165 -22.21 -12.13 -0.72
C GLY A 165 -22.41 -12.63 0.71
N GLU A 166 -21.46 -12.32 1.59
CA GLU A 166 -21.51 -12.72 3.00
C GLU A 166 -21.51 -11.47 3.89
N LEU A 167 -22.42 -11.44 4.86
CA LEU A 167 -22.49 -10.38 5.87
C LEU A 167 -22.14 -10.96 7.23
N VAL A 168 -21.30 -10.22 7.95
CA VAL A 168 -20.96 -10.53 9.34
C VAL A 168 -21.22 -9.28 10.17
N PHE A 169 -21.95 -9.42 11.26
CA PHE A 169 -22.31 -8.31 12.14
C PHE A 169 -22.28 -8.75 13.60
N GLY A 170 -21.78 -7.84 14.45
CA GLY A 170 -21.73 -8.03 15.90
C GLY A 170 -23.09 -7.92 16.58
N SER A 171 -23.11 -8.22 17.88
CA SER A 171 -24.27 -7.96 18.75
C SER A 171 -24.45 -6.46 18.95
N LYS A 172 -25.70 -6.00 19.07
CA LYS A 172 -25.99 -4.58 19.34
C LYS A 172 -25.40 -4.11 20.68
N ASP A 173 -25.32 -5.01 21.67
CA ASP A 173 -24.76 -4.72 22.99
C ASP A 173 -23.21 -4.64 22.99
N GLY A 174 -22.56 -5.00 21.87
CA GLY A 174 -21.09 -5.05 21.74
C GLY A 174 -20.44 -6.15 22.57
N ILE A 175 -19.10 -6.17 22.56
CA ILE A 175 -18.30 -7.01 23.46
C ILE A 175 -18.23 -6.31 24.83
N ASP A 176 -18.57 -6.99 25.92
CA ASP A 176 -18.38 -6.47 27.28
C ASP A 176 -16.88 -6.45 27.64
N LEU A 177 -16.21 -5.37 27.26
CA LEU A 177 -14.80 -5.11 27.51
C LEU A 177 -14.53 -4.57 28.93
N HIS A 178 -15.57 -4.25 29.70
CA HIS A 178 -15.43 -3.64 31.04
C HIS A 178 -15.19 -4.65 32.16
N SER A 179 -15.31 -5.95 31.88
CA SER A 179 -15.14 -7.04 32.86
C SER A 179 -13.69 -7.46 33.09
N LEU A 180 -12.72 -6.90 32.37
CA LEU A 180 -11.32 -7.34 32.38
C LEU A 180 -10.46 -6.48 33.33
N SER A 181 -10.16 -7.03 34.51
CA SER A 181 -9.08 -6.52 35.36
C SER A 181 -7.72 -7.03 34.85
N PRO A 182 -6.65 -6.22 34.84
CA PRO A 182 -5.29 -6.73 34.59
C PRO A 182 -4.81 -7.69 35.69
N ASP A 183 -5.51 -7.78 36.83
CA ASP A 183 -5.22 -8.69 37.95
C ASP A 183 -6.01 -10.02 37.88
N THR A 184 -6.52 -10.38 36.70
CA THR A 184 -7.22 -11.65 36.46
C THR A 184 -6.27 -12.83 36.63
N SER A 185 -6.71 -13.90 37.32
CA SER A 185 -5.84 -15.06 37.60
C SER A 185 -5.45 -15.80 36.31
N LEU A 186 -4.35 -16.56 36.34
CA LEU A 186 -3.88 -17.34 35.17
C LEU A 186 -4.95 -18.33 34.66
N ALA A 187 -5.72 -18.93 35.57
CA ALA A 187 -6.81 -19.86 35.22
C ALA A 187 -7.95 -19.14 34.47
N ASP A 188 -8.26 -17.91 34.88
CA ASP A 188 -9.30 -17.09 34.26
C ASP A 188 -8.86 -16.58 32.88
N ALA A 189 -7.62 -16.11 32.73
CA ALA A 189 -7.08 -15.64 31.45
C ALA A 189 -7.07 -16.75 30.38
N LYS A 190 -6.72 -17.97 30.76
CA LYS A 190 -6.77 -19.14 29.88
C LYS A 190 -8.21 -19.51 29.49
N ALA A 191 -9.14 -19.45 30.44
CA ALA A 191 -10.56 -19.69 30.17
C ALA A 191 -11.17 -18.62 29.24
N GLU A 192 -10.70 -17.38 29.31
CA GLU A 192 -11.11 -16.32 28.39
C GLU A 192 -10.63 -16.55 26.96
N LEU A 193 -9.34 -16.86 26.77
CA LEU A 193 -8.80 -17.17 25.45
C LEU A 193 -9.45 -18.43 24.85
N ALA A 194 -9.80 -19.42 25.69
CA ALA A 194 -10.50 -20.64 25.27
C ALA A 194 -11.91 -20.40 24.69
N LYS A 195 -12.49 -19.19 24.84
CA LYS A 195 -13.73 -18.80 24.14
C LYS A 195 -13.51 -18.59 22.63
N TYR A 196 -12.26 -18.38 22.23
CA TYR A 196 -11.86 -18.08 20.85
C TYR A 196 -11.04 -19.19 20.19
N ILE A 197 -10.48 -20.10 21.00
CA ILE A 197 -9.66 -21.22 20.54
C ILE A 197 -10.15 -22.51 21.23
N ASP A 198 -10.76 -23.39 20.45
CA ASP A 198 -11.22 -24.71 20.89
C ASP A 198 -10.01 -25.62 21.18
N ASN A 199 -10.13 -26.44 22.22
CA ASN A 199 -9.08 -27.36 22.66
C ASN A 199 -7.73 -26.66 22.95
N LEU A 200 -7.79 -25.46 23.56
CA LEU A 200 -6.61 -24.70 23.95
C LEU A 200 -5.66 -25.55 24.82
N SER A 201 -4.40 -25.67 24.39
CA SER A 201 -3.42 -26.58 25.00
C SER A 201 -3.16 -26.31 26.49
N SER A 202 -3.02 -27.37 27.28
CA SER A 202 -2.63 -27.29 28.70
C SER A 202 -1.17 -26.88 28.90
N GLU A 203 -0.31 -27.07 27.91
CA GLU A 203 1.15 -26.80 27.99
C GLU A 203 1.51 -25.31 27.95
N VAL A 204 0.60 -24.44 27.50
CA VAL A 204 0.84 -22.99 27.48
C VAL A 204 0.38 -22.29 28.75
N ARG A 205 1.16 -21.29 29.14
CA ARG A 205 0.77 -20.26 30.10
C ARG A 205 0.15 -19.08 29.33
N VAL A 206 -0.99 -18.59 29.82
CA VAL A 206 -1.73 -17.49 29.18
C VAL A 206 -1.93 -16.38 30.21
N GLU A 207 -1.49 -15.18 29.87
CA GLU A 207 -1.58 -14.01 30.75
C GLU A 207 -2.37 -12.90 30.04
N SER A 208 -3.39 -12.35 30.71
CA SER A 208 -4.12 -11.19 30.20
C SER A 208 -3.27 -9.93 30.31
N ARG A 209 -3.31 -9.04 29.31
CA ARG A 209 -2.55 -7.80 29.29
C ARG A 209 -3.48 -6.60 29.11
N ARG A 210 -3.09 -5.45 29.69
CA ARG A 210 -3.82 -4.20 29.48
C ARG A 210 -3.52 -3.65 28.08
N THR A 211 -4.54 -3.60 27.24
CA THR A 211 -4.41 -3.07 25.88
C THR A 211 -4.24 -1.54 25.87
N GLU A 212 -3.46 -1.05 24.91
CA GLU A 212 -3.36 0.37 24.54
C GLU A 212 -4.18 0.68 23.28
N ALA A 213 -4.91 -0.29 22.74
CA ALA A 213 -5.84 -0.15 21.63
C ALA A 213 -7.28 -0.32 22.15
N PRO A 214 -8.01 0.78 22.45
CA PRO A 214 -9.38 0.71 22.93
C PRO A 214 -10.27 -0.11 22.00
N GLY A 215 -11.14 -0.96 22.56
CA GLY A 215 -11.97 -1.87 21.77
C GLY A 215 -11.38 -3.26 21.54
N SER A 216 -10.28 -3.60 22.23
CA SER A 216 -9.64 -4.93 22.13
C SER A 216 -9.40 -5.60 23.48
N ILE A 217 -9.19 -6.91 23.43
CA ILE A 217 -8.65 -7.74 24.51
C ILE A 217 -7.36 -8.37 23.99
N ILE A 218 -6.35 -8.54 24.85
CA ILE A 218 -5.06 -9.11 24.47
C ILE A 218 -4.50 -10.05 25.55
N TRP A 219 -3.88 -11.13 25.09
CA TRP A 219 -3.22 -12.14 25.92
C TRP A 219 -1.80 -12.40 25.42
N ALA A 220 -0.89 -12.62 26.36
CA ALA A 220 0.43 -13.17 26.11
C ALA A 220 0.41 -14.68 26.32
N ILE A 221 0.95 -15.44 25.37
CA ILE A 221 1.01 -16.90 25.37
C ILE A 221 2.48 -17.31 25.46
N HIS A 222 2.82 -18.08 26.49
CA HIS A 222 4.17 -18.49 26.81
C HIS A 222 4.26 -20.01 26.85
N GLY A 223 5.40 -20.55 26.45
CA GLY A 223 5.75 -21.95 26.63
C GLY A 223 7.26 -22.16 26.53
N ASP A 224 7.71 -23.31 26.98
CA ASP A 224 9.14 -23.59 27.06
C ASP A 224 9.62 -24.29 25.78
N VAL A 225 10.83 -23.95 25.34
CA VAL A 225 11.53 -24.60 24.22
C VAL A 225 12.86 -25.16 24.71
N ASP A 226 13.17 -26.37 24.23
CA ASP A 226 14.37 -27.10 24.64
C ASP A 226 15.66 -26.33 24.31
N ALA A 227 16.73 -26.66 25.03
CA ALA A 227 18.06 -26.12 24.77
C ALA A 227 18.65 -26.67 23.46
N ALA A 228 19.55 -25.90 22.85
CA ALA A 228 20.43 -26.34 21.80
C ALA A 228 21.53 -27.26 22.37
N GLU A 229 21.73 -28.41 21.74
CA GLU A 229 22.71 -29.42 22.14
C GLU A 229 23.54 -29.87 20.93
N GLU A 230 24.84 -30.07 21.14
CA GLU A 230 25.78 -30.60 20.12
C GLU A 230 25.75 -29.88 18.75
N GLY A 231 25.49 -28.57 18.74
CA GLY A 231 25.43 -27.77 17.50
C GLY A 231 24.10 -27.87 16.75
N ILE A 232 23.04 -28.35 17.41
CA ILE A 232 21.68 -28.45 16.88
C ILE A 232 20.75 -27.62 17.77
N SER A 233 19.89 -26.80 17.17
CA SER A 233 18.90 -26.02 17.92
C SER A 233 17.89 -26.90 18.65
N GLY A 234 17.46 -26.46 19.83
CA GLY A 234 16.29 -27.03 20.47
C GLY A 234 15.02 -26.62 19.71
N VAL A 235 14.07 -27.54 19.55
CA VAL A 235 12.83 -27.29 18.79
C VAL A 235 11.64 -27.81 19.58
N LYS A 236 10.61 -26.96 19.71
CA LYS A 236 9.31 -27.34 20.26
C LYS A 236 8.24 -27.13 19.21
N THR A 237 7.45 -28.18 18.96
CA THR A 237 6.22 -28.10 18.17
C THR A 237 5.05 -28.34 19.10
N LEU A 238 4.09 -27.42 19.09
CA LEU A 238 2.96 -27.44 20.01
C LEU A 238 1.67 -27.06 19.29
N ALA A 239 0.66 -27.92 19.33
CA ALA A 239 -0.69 -27.54 18.90
C ALA A 239 -1.31 -26.59 19.93
N LEU A 240 -1.53 -25.33 19.57
CA LEU A 240 -2.16 -24.33 20.45
C LEU A 240 -3.65 -24.65 20.63
N GLY A 241 -4.34 -25.00 19.54
CA GLY A 241 -5.78 -25.28 19.50
C GLY A 241 -6.40 -24.85 18.17
N THR A 242 -7.70 -25.03 18.00
CA THR A 242 -8.42 -24.70 16.74
C THR A 242 -9.18 -23.38 16.89
N PRO A 243 -8.98 -22.37 16.02
CA PRO A 243 -9.74 -21.12 16.06
C PRO A 243 -11.25 -21.36 15.91
N SER A 244 -12.03 -21.02 16.93
CA SER A 244 -13.47 -21.33 16.96
C SER A 244 -14.26 -20.40 16.03
N SER A 245 -15.32 -20.94 15.41
CA SER A 245 -16.30 -20.16 14.62
C SER A 245 -15.72 -19.30 13.49
N THR A 246 -14.64 -19.77 12.85
CA THR A 246 -13.96 -19.07 11.76
C THR A 246 -14.77 -19.12 10.45
N ILE A 247 -14.92 -17.98 9.78
CA ILE A 247 -15.48 -17.85 8.43
C ILE A 247 -14.36 -17.79 7.39
N LYS A 248 -13.44 -16.83 7.57
CA LYS A 248 -12.26 -16.65 6.73
C LYS A 248 -11.03 -16.44 7.60
N TYR A 249 -9.87 -16.81 7.07
CA TYR A 249 -8.59 -16.47 7.68
C TYR A 249 -7.67 -15.75 6.70
N PHE A 250 -6.76 -14.98 7.27
CA PHE A 250 -5.66 -14.31 6.60
C PHE A 250 -4.38 -14.59 7.39
N SER A 251 -3.28 -14.88 6.70
CA SER A 251 -1.96 -15.07 7.31
C SER A 251 -0.89 -14.37 6.50
N LEU A 252 0.12 -13.83 7.18
CA LEU A 252 1.39 -13.45 6.56
C LEU A 252 2.40 -14.56 6.79
N VAL A 253 2.73 -15.25 5.70
CA VAL A 253 3.64 -16.39 5.70
C VAL A 253 4.97 -16.05 5.05
N ARG A 254 6.00 -16.77 5.44
CA ARG A 254 7.32 -16.74 4.83
C ARG A 254 7.26 -17.53 3.52
N ILE A 255 6.92 -16.87 2.41
CA ILE A 255 6.83 -17.53 1.08
C ILE A 255 8.15 -18.25 0.78
N TRP A 256 9.24 -17.60 1.14
CA TRP A 256 10.54 -18.20 1.37
C TRP A 256 11.29 -17.32 2.36
N THR A 257 12.52 -17.69 2.71
CA THR A 257 13.26 -17.08 3.82
C THR A 257 13.27 -15.54 3.86
N PRO A 258 13.51 -14.79 2.76
CA PRO A 258 13.61 -13.33 2.80
C PRO A 258 12.27 -12.59 2.81
N TRP A 259 11.17 -13.22 2.35
CA TRP A 259 9.94 -12.50 2.03
C TRP A 259 8.70 -13.05 2.71
N LEU A 260 7.85 -12.12 3.13
CA LEU A 260 6.48 -12.41 3.52
C LEU A 260 5.54 -12.33 2.34
N GLY A 261 4.42 -13.04 2.45
CA GLY A 261 3.25 -12.74 1.66
C GLY A 261 1.96 -13.37 2.19
N PRO A 262 0.83 -12.95 1.63
CA PRO A 262 -0.49 -13.31 2.12
C PRO A 262 -0.87 -14.77 1.79
N ARG A 263 -1.56 -15.40 2.74
CA ARG A 263 -2.36 -16.62 2.54
C ARG A 263 -3.76 -16.37 3.07
N HIS A 264 -4.74 -16.93 2.38
CA HIS A 264 -6.15 -16.80 2.74
C HIS A 264 -6.80 -18.17 2.69
N GLY A 265 -7.92 -18.29 3.39
CA GLY A 265 -8.79 -19.45 3.28
C GLY A 265 -10.04 -19.30 4.13
N LYS A 266 -10.76 -20.41 4.29
CA LYS A 266 -12.10 -20.46 4.90
C LYS A 266 -12.10 -21.40 6.11
N ASP A 267 -13.14 -22.21 6.25
CA ASP A 267 -13.49 -23.08 7.36
C ASP A 267 -12.32 -23.79 8.07
N LYS A 268 -11.39 -24.38 7.32
CA LYS A 268 -10.27 -25.13 7.88
C LYS A 268 -8.95 -24.41 7.66
N PHE A 269 -8.33 -23.96 8.75
CA PHE A 269 -7.02 -23.32 8.72
C PHE A 269 -5.96 -24.28 8.17
N ARG A 270 -5.30 -23.88 7.08
CA ARG A 270 -4.23 -24.65 6.45
C ARG A 270 -3.18 -23.72 5.87
N LEU A 271 -1.94 -23.96 6.22
CA LEU A 271 -0.79 -23.27 5.67
C LEU A 271 0.21 -24.30 5.15
N THR A 272 0.89 -23.92 4.08
CA THR A 272 2.03 -24.68 3.53
C THR A 272 3.37 -24.14 4.04
N GLU A 273 3.38 -22.91 4.54
CA GLU A 273 4.56 -22.19 4.99
C GLU A 273 4.39 -21.65 6.41
N ASP A 274 5.51 -21.30 7.04
CA ASP A 274 5.55 -20.69 8.36
C ASP A 274 4.93 -19.28 8.35
N ALA A 275 3.95 -19.04 9.22
CA ALA A 275 3.33 -17.74 9.44
C ALA A 275 3.99 -16.97 10.59
N ILE A 276 4.06 -15.65 10.44
CA ILE A 276 4.38 -14.73 11.55
C ILE A 276 3.09 -14.16 12.16
N LEU A 277 2.07 -13.96 11.32
CA LEU A 277 0.79 -13.36 11.69
C LEU A 277 -0.33 -14.24 11.13
N CYS A 278 -1.33 -14.54 11.95
CA CYS A 278 -2.59 -15.18 11.54
C CYS A 278 -3.77 -14.38 12.06
N SER A 279 -4.82 -14.26 11.28
CA SER A 279 -6.05 -13.59 11.65
C SER A 279 -7.26 -14.39 11.20
N PHE A 280 -8.27 -14.47 12.06
CA PHE A 280 -9.48 -15.26 11.86
C PHE A 280 -10.70 -14.37 12.05
N LEU A 281 -11.48 -14.18 10.98
CA LEU A 281 -12.79 -13.54 11.03
C LEU A 281 -13.81 -14.55 11.53
N ARG A 282 -14.51 -14.20 12.61
CA ARG A 282 -15.48 -15.08 13.26
C ARG A 282 -16.92 -14.74 12.88
N THR A 283 -17.83 -15.70 13.10
CA THR A 283 -19.28 -15.54 12.87
C THR A 283 -19.95 -14.48 13.76
N ASP A 284 -19.30 -14.09 14.85
CA ASP A 284 -19.75 -13.03 15.76
C ASP A 284 -19.27 -11.61 15.35
N GLY A 285 -18.55 -11.49 14.23
CA GLY A 285 -17.99 -10.22 13.75
C GLY A 285 -16.65 -9.83 14.37
N THR A 286 -16.11 -10.64 15.28
CA THR A 286 -14.81 -10.39 15.88
C THR A 286 -13.66 -10.96 15.06
N ASN A 287 -12.48 -10.38 15.24
CA ASN A 287 -11.24 -10.76 14.58
C ASN A 287 -10.27 -11.25 15.66
N LEU A 288 -9.91 -12.54 15.63
CA LEU A 288 -8.82 -13.08 16.43
C LEU A 288 -7.52 -12.91 15.65
N VAL A 289 -6.55 -12.18 16.20
CA VAL A 289 -5.22 -11.95 15.61
C VAL A 289 -4.17 -12.63 16.49
N LEU A 290 -3.34 -13.48 15.90
CA LEU A 290 -2.19 -14.14 16.53
C LEU A 290 -0.89 -13.64 15.90
N LEU A 291 0.06 -13.20 16.73
CA LEU A 291 1.38 -12.75 16.31
C LEU A 291 2.46 -13.57 17.03
N ALA A 292 3.31 -14.25 16.29
CA ALA A 292 4.45 -14.98 16.85
C ALA A 292 5.64 -14.04 17.06
N ILE A 293 6.13 -13.94 18.30
CA ILE A 293 7.25 -13.06 18.66
C ILE A 293 8.56 -13.83 18.48
N SER A 294 9.50 -13.22 17.76
CA SER A 294 10.78 -13.85 17.39
C SER A 294 11.96 -12.96 17.74
N GLY A 295 13.14 -13.54 17.90
CA GLY A 295 14.40 -12.85 18.21
C GLY A 295 14.59 -12.51 19.69
N ILE A 296 13.53 -12.58 20.50
CA ILE A 296 13.65 -12.45 21.95
C ILE A 296 14.30 -13.72 22.52
N ASN A 297 15.32 -13.52 23.36
CA ASN A 297 16.13 -14.60 23.90
C ASN A 297 16.62 -15.56 22.81
N ASP A 298 16.98 -15.10 21.61
CA ASP A 298 17.45 -15.95 20.51
C ASP A 298 16.50 -17.10 20.11
N VAL A 299 15.18 -16.91 20.31
CA VAL A 299 14.14 -17.86 19.90
C VAL A 299 13.45 -17.38 18.62
N LEU A 300 13.38 -18.26 17.62
CA LEU A 300 12.53 -18.08 16.45
C LEU A 300 11.18 -18.77 16.70
N THR A 301 10.09 -18.00 16.68
CA THR A 301 8.72 -18.53 16.86
C THR A 301 7.91 -18.25 15.60
N VAL A 302 7.24 -19.29 15.09
CA VAL A 302 6.36 -19.21 13.91
C VAL A 302 5.06 -19.98 14.16
N LEU A 303 4.05 -19.69 13.35
CA LEU A 303 2.74 -20.34 13.36
C LEU A 303 2.59 -21.24 12.14
N GLN A 304 2.13 -22.46 12.34
CA GLN A 304 1.82 -23.46 11.31
C GLN A 304 0.38 -23.94 11.49
N SER A 305 -0.10 -24.76 10.56
CA SER A 305 -1.39 -25.45 10.70
C SER A 305 -1.23 -26.94 10.94
N GLY A 306 -2.02 -27.49 11.86
CA GLY A 306 -2.17 -28.93 12.04
C GLY A 306 -3.15 -29.57 11.05
N ASP A 307 -3.17 -30.90 11.03
CA ASP A 307 -4.01 -31.68 10.10
C ASP A 307 -5.51 -31.46 10.33
N ASN A 308 -5.95 -31.04 11.52
CA ASN A 308 -7.36 -30.78 11.85
C ASN A 308 -7.71 -29.29 11.84
N GLY A 309 -6.79 -28.40 11.43
CA GLY A 309 -6.98 -26.96 11.42
C GLY A 309 -6.55 -26.27 12.73
N GLU A 310 -5.77 -26.97 13.56
CA GLU A 310 -5.14 -26.39 14.72
C GLU A 310 -4.13 -25.33 14.30
N VAL A 311 -4.02 -24.23 15.04
CA VAL A 311 -2.82 -23.40 15.01
C VAL A 311 -1.73 -24.14 15.78
N VAL A 312 -0.59 -24.35 15.15
CA VAL A 312 0.59 -24.99 15.73
C VAL A 312 1.66 -23.92 15.93
N ILE A 313 2.18 -23.79 17.14
CA ILE A 313 3.34 -22.96 17.41
C ILE A 313 4.58 -23.84 17.21
N GLN A 314 5.49 -23.39 16.35
CA GLN A 314 6.81 -23.96 16.22
C GLN A 314 7.85 -22.95 16.73
N ALA A 315 8.63 -23.36 17.73
CA ALA A 315 9.69 -22.56 18.32
C ALA A 315 11.05 -23.26 18.13
N ARG A 316 12.06 -22.50 17.73
CA ARG A 316 13.46 -22.94 17.61
C ARG A 316 14.33 -22.06 18.52
N SER A 317 15.05 -22.66 19.45
CA SER A 317 15.97 -21.98 20.37
C SER A 317 17.42 -22.24 20.00
N ASP A 318 18.21 -21.18 20.02
CA ASP A 318 19.66 -21.24 19.84
C ASP A 318 20.44 -21.09 21.17
N ASN A 319 19.75 -21.19 22.30
CA ASN A 319 20.36 -21.10 23.63
C ASN A 319 20.78 -22.47 24.15
N THR A 320 21.85 -22.51 24.93
CA THR A 320 22.29 -23.71 25.65
C THR A 320 21.44 -24.02 26.89
N GLU A 321 20.43 -23.20 27.18
CA GLU A 321 19.50 -23.36 28.30
C GLU A 321 18.06 -23.39 27.76
N VAL A 322 17.17 -24.02 28.53
CA VAL A 322 15.73 -23.98 28.25
C VAL A 322 15.25 -22.54 28.43
N VAL A 323 14.59 -22.01 27.41
CA VAL A 323 14.08 -20.63 27.39
C VAL A 323 12.61 -20.63 26.98
N GLU A 324 11.93 -19.51 27.21
CA GLU A 324 10.53 -19.36 26.82
C GLU A 324 10.41 -18.84 25.38
N PHE A 325 9.50 -19.42 24.60
CA PHE A 325 8.95 -18.80 23.41
C PHE A 325 7.73 -17.94 23.78
N GLN A 326 7.39 -16.97 22.92
CA GLN A 326 6.26 -16.07 23.16
C GLN A 326 5.43 -15.83 21.90
N ALA A 327 4.11 -15.79 22.07
CA ALA A 327 3.14 -15.35 21.08
C ALA A 327 2.11 -14.42 21.71
N LEU A 328 1.48 -13.58 20.92
CA LEU A 328 0.39 -12.69 21.35
C LEU A 328 -0.91 -13.06 20.65
N ALA A 329 -2.02 -12.96 21.37
CA ALA A 329 -3.36 -13.09 20.82
C ALA A 329 -4.19 -11.85 21.16
N ALA A 330 -4.87 -11.26 20.20
CA ALA A 330 -5.83 -10.18 20.46
C ALA A 330 -7.15 -10.39 19.74
N VAL A 331 -8.23 -9.89 20.34
CA VAL A 331 -9.58 -9.93 19.77
C VAL A 331 -10.18 -8.53 19.75
N ALA A 332 -10.78 -8.15 18.62
CA ALA A 332 -11.58 -6.92 18.48
C ALA A 332 -12.62 -7.04 17.35
N GLU A 333 -13.65 -6.18 17.37
CA GLU A 333 -14.63 -6.06 16.27
C GLU A 333 -13.98 -5.57 14.96
N ASN A 334 -12.84 -4.87 15.05
CA ASN A 334 -12.10 -4.37 13.90
C ASN A 334 -10.68 -4.96 13.88
N PHE A 335 -10.29 -5.55 12.74
CA PHE A 335 -8.95 -6.10 12.52
C PHE A 335 -7.83 -5.12 12.90
N GLU A 336 -7.94 -3.84 12.51
CA GLU A 336 -6.93 -2.83 12.78
C GLU A 336 -6.73 -2.55 14.27
N VAL A 337 -7.80 -2.67 15.05
CA VAL A 337 -7.75 -2.50 16.51
C VAL A 337 -7.05 -3.70 17.16
N ALA A 338 -7.40 -4.93 16.74
CA ALA A 338 -6.71 -6.15 17.21
C ALA A 338 -5.22 -6.16 16.80
N MET A 339 -4.92 -5.75 15.55
CA MET A 339 -3.56 -5.63 15.04
C MET A 339 -2.76 -4.58 15.83
N SER A 340 -3.36 -3.42 16.10
CA SER A 340 -2.73 -2.38 16.93
C SER A 340 -2.41 -2.91 18.34
N ALA A 341 -3.30 -3.70 18.94
CA ALA A 341 -3.10 -4.28 20.26
C ALA A 341 -1.85 -5.20 20.29
N VAL A 342 -1.75 -6.16 19.37
CA VAL A 342 -0.58 -7.08 19.34
C VAL A 342 0.72 -6.34 19.03
N ILE A 343 0.69 -5.32 18.17
CA ILE A 343 1.87 -4.52 17.86
C ILE A 343 2.31 -3.69 19.07
N TYR A 344 1.41 -2.98 19.73
CA TYR A 344 1.77 -2.15 20.87
C TYR A 344 2.34 -2.97 22.03
N GLU A 345 1.77 -4.16 22.27
CA GLU A 345 2.33 -5.07 23.27
C GLU A 345 3.69 -5.65 22.83
N SER A 346 3.85 -6.01 21.56
CA SER A 346 5.14 -6.47 21.04
C SER A 346 6.26 -5.42 21.20
N ARG A 347 5.93 -4.12 21.08
CA ARG A 347 6.90 -3.03 21.32
C ARG A 347 7.37 -2.96 22.78
N LYS A 348 6.53 -3.33 23.74
CA LYS A 348 6.90 -3.42 25.16
C LYS A 348 7.83 -4.60 25.42
N ILE A 349 7.60 -5.72 24.72
CA ILE A 349 8.43 -6.92 24.81
C ILE A 349 9.84 -6.66 24.26
N VAL A 350 9.96 -6.09 23.05
CA VAL A 350 11.27 -5.86 22.41
C VAL A 350 12.06 -4.70 23.01
N ARG A 351 11.44 -3.87 23.87
CA ARG A 351 12.09 -2.79 24.61
C ARG A 351 12.15 -3.12 26.10
N PRO A 352 13.08 -3.96 26.56
CA PRO A 352 13.26 -4.13 27.99
C PRO A 352 13.74 -2.80 28.59
N TYR A 353 12.91 -2.18 29.43
CA TYR A 353 13.26 -1.03 30.26
C TYR A 353 14.46 -1.40 31.16
N GLY A 354 15.67 -1.12 30.69
CA GLY A 354 16.84 -0.97 31.53
C GLY A 354 16.87 0.44 32.10
N THR A 355 16.38 0.64 33.32
CA THR A 355 16.70 1.76 34.23
C THR A 355 16.94 3.14 33.58
N LEU A 356 15.88 3.78 33.09
CA LEU A 356 15.78 5.24 33.19
C LEU A 356 14.76 5.54 34.29
N SER A 357 15.27 6.15 35.35
CA SER A 357 14.56 6.56 36.55
C SER A 357 13.20 7.20 36.23
N SER A 358 12.21 6.83 37.03
CA SER A 358 10.90 7.45 37.13
C SER A 358 11.00 8.98 37.30
N GLU A 359 10.91 9.71 36.20
CA GLU A 359 10.29 11.03 36.21
C GLU A 359 9.15 11.00 35.19
N SER A 360 7.95 10.96 35.74
CA SER A 360 6.67 11.11 35.07
C SER A 360 6.66 12.35 34.16
N VAL A 361 6.38 12.16 32.88
CA VAL A 361 5.82 13.21 32.03
C VAL A 361 4.51 12.68 31.46
N ASP A 362 3.41 13.03 32.12
CA ASP A 362 2.08 13.02 31.54
C ASP A 362 2.08 13.98 30.33
N GLN A 363 2.20 13.44 29.11
CA GLN A 363 1.80 14.15 27.91
C GLN A 363 0.85 13.29 27.08
N PRO A 364 -0.29 13.85 26.63
CA PRO A 364 -1.20 13.16 25.71
C PRO A 364 -0.51 12.93 24.35
N PRO A 365 -0.99 11.98 23.52
CA PRO A 365 -0.37 11.67 22.25
C PRO A 365 -0.33 12.92 21.37
N LEU A 366 0.89 13.41 21.12
CA LEU A 366 1.13 14.45 20.15
C LEU A 366 0.78 13.89 18.77
N SER A 367 -0.14 14.58 18.08
CA SER A 367 -0.28 14.52 16.62
C SER A 367 1.11 14.70 15.97
N PRO A 368 1.37 14.18 14.74
CA PRO A 368 2.72 13.99 14.24
C PRO A 368 3.60 15.21 14.48
N LEU A 369 4.65 15.00 15.27
CA LEU A 369 5.68 16.00 15.52
C LEU A 369 6.37 16.30 14.19
N GLY A 370 6.50 17.59 13.87
CA GLY A 370 7.24 18.04 12.71
C GLY A 370 8.70 17.64 12.81
N ASP A 371 9.22 17.08 11.73
CA ASP A 371 10.63 16.75 11.54
C ASP A 371 11.47 18.04 11.45
N ASP A 372 11.84 18.62 12.60
CA ASP A 372 12.66 19.85 12.63
C ASP A 372 13.62 19.87 13.82
N VAL A 373 14.67 19.01 13.83
CA VAL A 373 15.98 19.38 14.40
C VAL A 373 17.10 18.60 13.71
N VAL A 374 17.92 19.28 12.90
CA VAL A 374 19.25 18.79 12.51
C VAL A 374 20.32 19.63 13.22
N VAL A 375 21.27 18.96 13.87
CA VAL A 375 22.46 19.60 14.46
C VAL A 375 23.40 19.97 13.31
N LEU A 376 23.53 21.27 13.04
CA LEU A 376 24.41 21.82 12.00
C LEU A 376 25.85 21.98 12.52
N GLU A 377 26.82 21.37 11.83
CA GLU A 377 28.20 21.84 11.82
C GLU A 377 28.31 23.16 11.00
N LYS A 378 29.36 23.93 11.30
CA LYS A 378 29.63 25.32 10.86
C LYS A 378 29.53 25.55 9.34
N ASP A 379 28.33 25.80 8.86
CA ASP A 379 27.90 26.74 7.80
C ASP A 379 26.46 26.35 7.42
N PRO A 380 25.46 27.26 7.46
CA PRO A 380 24.08 26.90 7.17
C PRO A 380 23.91 26.51 5.70
N LYS A 381 23.91 25.20 5.43
CA LYS A 381 23.39 24.64 4.18
C LYS A 381 21.90 24.37 4.37
N ILE A 382 21.08 24.89 3.46
CA ILE A 382 19.62 24.69 3.44
C ILE A 382 19.35 23.19 3.45
N GLN A 383 18.72 22.69 4.52
CA GLN A 383 18.38 21.28 4.65
C GLN A 383 16.89 21.08 4.34
N TRP A 384 16.66 20.16 3.42
CA TRP A 384 15.44 19.97 2.65
C TRP A 384 14.32 19.35 3.51
N LEU A 385 13.06 19.72 3.24
CA LEU A 385 11.86 19.24 3.95
C LEU A 385 11.34 17.90 3.42
N ALA A 386 12.02 17.36 2.43
CA ALA A 386 11.64 16.08 1.89
C ALA A 386 12.76 15.09 2.21
N ASP A 387 12.38 13.83 2.26
CA ASP A 387 13.30 12.76 2.56
C ASP A 387 13.86 12.23 1.27
N TRP A 388 15.04 11.62 1.30
CA TRP A 388 15.64 11.05 0.08
C TRP A 388 14.67 10.13 -0.68
N PHE A 389 13.72 9.47 0.00
CA PHE A 389 12.66 8.66 -0.59
C PHE A 389 11.51 9.43 -1.28
N ASP A 390 11.44 10.75 -1.17
CA ASP A 390 10.49 11.60 -1.90
C ASP A 390 11.01 12.01 -3.29
N GLY A 391 12.28 11.73 -3.59
CA GLY A 391 12.85 11.93 -4.92
C GLY A 391 12.49 10.78 -5.86
N LEU A 392 12.23 11.09 -7.14
CA LEU A 392 12.15 10.04 -8.17
C LEU A 392 13.53 9.38 -8.29
N THR A 393 13.59 8.06 -8.12
CA THR A 393 14.86 7.31 -8.19
C THR A 393 14.96 6.52 -9.49
N TYR A 394 16.18 6.40 -10.00
CA TYR A 394 16.52 5.45 -11.05
C TYR A 394 17.34 4.29 -10.47
N CYS A 395 16.93 3.05 -10.74
CA CYS A 395 17.66 1.85 -10.37
C CYS A 395 18.20 1.12 -11.61
N THR A 396 19.48 0.78 -11.61
CA THR A 396 20.15 0.20 -12.78
C THR A 396 19.84 -1.28 -13.04
N TRP A 397 19.19 -2.00 -12.13
CA TRP A 397 19.04 -3.47 -12.18
C TRP A 397 18.39 -3.99 -13.47
N ASN A 398 17.08 -3.77 -13.65
CA ASN A 398 16.36 -4.27 -14.85
C ASN A 398 16.70 -3.45 -16.11
N SER A 399 17.30 -2.27 -15.94
CA SER A 399 17.64 -1.38 -17.04
C SER A 399 18.97 -1.73 -17.71
N LEU A 400 20.05 -1.81 -16.93
CA LEU A 400 21.42 -1.99 -17.41
C LEU A 400 21.95 -3.41 -17.17
N GLY A 401 21.27 -4.18 -16.32
CA GLY A 401 21.64 -5.54 -15.97
C GLY A 401 22.95 -5.65 -15.20
N GLN A 402 23.45 -6.87 -15.11
CA GLN A 402 24.65 -7.19 -14.35
C GLN A 402 25.95 -6.67 -14.99
N ASP A 403 26.01 -6.48 -16.32
CA ASP A 403 27.23 -5.98 -17.00
C ASP A 403 27.36 -4.45 -16.89
N LEU A 404 27.30 -3.95 -15.65
CA LEU A 404 27.28 -2.52 -15.33
C LEU A 404 28.68 -1.90 -15.44
N ASN A 405 28.77 -0.70 -16.03
CA ASN A 405 30.01 0.06 -16.13
C ASN A 405 29.78 1.57 -16.18
N GLU A 406 30.85 2.36 -16.03
CA GLU A 406 30.79 3.83 -16.05
C GLU A 406 30.06 4.38 -17.28
N GLU A 407 30.38 3.90 -18.48
CA GLU A 407 29.80 4.38 -19.75
C GLU A 407 28.29 4.16 -19.79
N LYS A 408 27.81 2.95 -19.51
CA LYS A 408 26.38 2.62 -19.50
C LYS A 408 25.58 3.47 -18.51
N ILE A 409 26.15 3.76 -17.33
CA ILE A 409 25.50 4.60 -16.33
C ILE A 409 25.34 6.03 -16.88
N ILE A 410 26.40 6.62 -17.42
CA ILE A 410 26.37 7.99 -17.94
C ILE A 410 25.44 8.09 -19.14
N ASP A 411 25.52 7.16 -20.09
CA ASP A 411 24.66 7.14 -21.26
C ASP A 411 23.18 7.05 -20.88
N ALA A 412 22.84 6.26 -19.86
CA ALA A 412 21.48 6.17 -19.35
C ALA A 412 20.99 7.50 -18.76
N LEU A 413 21.82 8.16 -17.95
CA LEU A 413 21.50 9.45 -17.34
C LEU A 413 21.40 10.58 -18.38
N ASP A 414 22.30 10.60 -19.36
CA ASP A 414 22.27 11.54 -20.49
C ASP A 414 21.03 11.33 -21.36
N THR A 415 20.67 10.07 -21.61
CA THR A 415 19.44 9.73 -22.34
C THR A 415 18.20 10.21 -21.58
N MET A 416 18.09 9.94 -20.28
CA MET A 416 16.97 10.44 -19.46
C MET A 416 16.89 11.97 -19.48
N LYS A 417 18.03 12.65 -19.30
CA LYS A 417 18.13 14.11 -19.35
C LYS A 417 17.67 14.66 -20.71
N ALA A 418 18.07 14.03 -21.82
CA ALA A 418 17.65 14.42 -23.16
C ALA A 418 16.13 14.28 -23.39
N HIS A 419 15.48 13.35 -22.68
CA HIS A 419 14.02 13.16 -22.70
C HIS A 419 13.28 14.02 -21.65
N GLY A 420 13.99 14.87 -20.90
CA GLY A 420 13.39 15.73 -19.87
C GLY A 420 13.05 15.00 -18.57
N ILE A 421 13.62 13.82 -18.34
CA ILE A 421 13.45 13.05 -17.11
C ILE A 421 14.56 13.45 -16.14
N HIS A 422 14.16 13.98 -14.99
CA HIS A 422 15.07 14.47 -13.96
C HIS A 422 14.90 13.63 -12.69
N VAL A 423 15.73 12.60 -12.53
CA VAL A 423 15.76 11.79 -11.30
C VAL A 423 16.58 12.47 -10.23
N VAL A 424 16.22 12.26 -8.96
CA VAL A 424 16.90 12.86 -7.80
C VAL A 424 17.84 11.86 -7.14
N ASN A 425 17.53 10.58 -7.24
CA ASN A 425 18.35 9.52 -6.68
C ASN A 425 18.79 8.55 -7.78
N LEU A 426 19.98 7.99 -7.61
CA LEU A 426 20.51 6.91 -8.43
C LEU A 426 20.88 5.73 -7.54
N ILE A 427 20.40 4.54 -7.86
CA ILE A 427 20.88 3.29 -7.26
C ILE A 427 21.73 2.57 -8.31
N ILE A 428 23.04 2.52 -8.07
CA ILE A 428 23.99 1.66 -8.78
C ILE A 428 23.83 0.27 -8.17
N ASP A 429 23.03 -0.57 -8.82
CA ASP A 429 22.68 -1.90 -8.33
C ASP A 429 23.84 -2.91 -8.51
N ASP A 430 23.57 -4.19 -8.30
CA ASP A 430 24.55 -5.28 -8.18
C ASP A 430 25.60 -5.31 -9.32
N ASN A 431 26.79 -5.81 -8.97
CA ASN A 431 27.98 -6.08 -9.79
C ASN A 431 28.93 -4.90 -10.07
N TRP A 432 28.86 -3.82 -9.29
CA TRP A 432 29.88 -2.75 -9.33
C TRP A 432 31.18 -3.13 -8.58
N GLN A 433 31.08 -4.04 -7.60
CA GLN A 433 32.15 -4.39 -6.66
C GLN A 433 33.32 -5.12 -7.34
N SER A 434 34.51 -5.03 -6.73
CA SER A 434 35.64 -5.91 -7.05
C SER A 434 35.40 -7.33 -6.53
N LEU A 435 35.13 -8.27 -7.44
CA LEU A 435 34.80 -9.67 -7.13
C LEU A 435 35.84 -10.65 -7.68
N ASP A 436 35.96 -11.84 -7.08
CA ASP A 436 36.68 -12.98 -7.66
C ASP A 436 35.78 -13.83 -8.58
N ASN A 437 36.31 -14.95 -9.07
CA ASN A 437 35.57 -15.95 -9.85
C ASN A 437 34.78 -15.35 -11.04
N GLU A 438 35.42 -14.47 -11.81
CA GLU A 438 34.79 -13.88 -12.99
C GLU A 438 34.26 -14.95 -13.96
N GLY A 439 33.03 -14.78 -14.43
CA GLY A 439 32.34 -15.72 -15.33
C GLY A 439 31.55 -16.84 -14.63
N GLU A 440 31.68 -16.99 -13.32
CA GLU A 440 30.86 -17.91 -12.52
C GLU A 440 29.52 -17.26 -12.11
N SER A 441 28.58 -18.08 -11.62
CA SER A 441 27.30 -17.62 -11.05
C SER A 441 27.53 -16.66 -9.87
N GLN A 442 26.61 -15.72 -9.65
CA GLN A 442 26.70 -14.72 -8.56
C GLN A 442 27.00 -15.36 -7.19
N PHE A 443 26.37 -16.49 -6.86
CA PHE A 443 26.55 -17.23 -5.60
C PHE A 443 27.96 -17.81 -5.37
N LYS A 444 28.80 -17.87 -6.40
CA LYS A 444 30.21 -18.30 -6.29
C LYS A 444 31.19 -17.15 -6.26
N ARG A 445 30.74 -15.93 -6.58
CA ARG A 445 31.57 -14.73 -6.61
C ARG A 445 31.66 -14.16 -5.20
N ARG A 446 32.83 -13.63 -4.84
CA ARG A 446 33.12 -13.19 -3.47
C ARG A 446 33.77 -11.82 -3.47
N TRP A 447 33.51 -11.06 -2.43
CA TRP A 447 33.96 -9.67 -2.34
C TRP A 447 35.43 -9.56 -1.92
N LYS A 448 36.23 -8.82 -2.70
CA LYS A 448 37.69 -8.74 -2.51
C LYS A 448 38.17 -7.51 -1.76
N GLN A 449 37.61 -6.34 -2.07
CA GLN A 449 38.05 -5.03 -1.60
C GLN A 449 36.95 -3.98 -1.77
N PHE A 450 37.03 -2.86 -1.06
CA PHE A 450 36.02 -1.79 -1.13
C PHE A 450 35.94 -1.06 -2.46
N GLU A 451 37.06 -0.91 -3.19
CA GLU A 451 37.06 -0.24 -4.49
C GLU A 451 36.31 -1.05 -5.55
N ALA A 452 35.65 -0.34 -6.47
CA ALA A 452 34.91 -0.92 -7.58
C ALA A 452 35.82 -1.72 -8.53
N ASN A 453 35.22 -2.61 -9.33
CA ASN A 453 36.01 -3.42 -10.23
C ASN A 453 36.71 -2.52 -11.29
N PRO A 454 38.02 -2.68 -11.52
CA PRO A 454 38.78 -1.78 -12.39
C PRO A 454 38.51 -1.98 -13.88
N LYS A 455 37.77 -3.02 -14.28
CA LYS A 455 37.38 -3.23 -15.69
C LYS A 455 36.17 -2.36 -16.05
N ALA A 456 35.19 -2.28 -15.17
CA ALA A 456 33.98 -1.47 -15.32
C ALA A 456 34.18 0.00 -14.91
N PHE A 457 35.07 0.24 -13.93
CA PHE A 457 35.39 1.54 -13.37
C PHE A 457 36.91 1.79 -13.40
N PRO A 458 37.52 1.99 -14.59
CA PRO A 458 38.97 2.01 -14.77
C PRO A 458 39.71 3.12 -14.02
N ARG A 459 39.00 4.17 -13.56
CA ARG A 459 39.54 5.26 -12.74
C ARG A 459 38.97 5.28 -11.32
N GLY A 460 38.36 4.17 -10.89
CA GLY A 460 37.70 4.03 -9.58
C GLY A 460 36.32 4.68 -9.52
N LEU A 461 35.50 4.24 -8.56
CA LEU A 461 34.11 4.69 -8.46
C LEU A 461 33.98 6.18 -8.13
N LYS A 462 34.97 6.73 -7.41
CA LYS A 462 35.01 8.18 -7.09
C LYS A 462 34.93 9.04 -8.34
N GLN A 463 35.66 8.68 -9.39
CA GLN A 463 35.66 9.48 -10.61
C GLN A 463 34.30 9.42 -11.33
N THR A 464 33.65 8.25 -11.33
CA THR A 464 32.29 8.09 -11.88
C THR A 464 31.29 8.96 -11.10
N VAL A 465 31.33 8.91 -9.77
CA VAL A 465 30.47 9.72 -8.89
C VAL A 465 30.70 11.22 -9.14
N GLU A 466 31.95 11.66 -9.19
CA GLU A 466 32.26 13.07 -9.49
C GLU A 466 31.78 13.49 -10.88
N MET A 467 31.84 12.61 -11.87
CA MET A 467 31.33 12.88 -13.21
C MET A 467 29.80 13.02 -13.19
N ILE A 468 29.08 12.08 -12.55
CA ILE A 468 27.62 12.14 -12.40
C ILE A 468 27.19 13.45 -11.73
N ARG A 469 27.84 13.84 -10.62
CA ARG A 469 27.51 15.09 -9.91
C ARG A 469 27.74 16.34 -10.76
N ARG A 470 28.74 16.32 -11.67
CA ARG A 470 29.03 17.44 -12.58
C ARG A 470 28.06 17.49 -13.76
N SER A 471 27.70 16.36 -14.38
CA SER A 471 26.84 16.32 -15.57
C SER A 471 25.33 16.30 -15.26
N HIS A 472 24.95 15.78 -14.08
CA HIS A 472 23.57 15.64 -13.61
C HIS A 472 23.41 16.20 -12.18
N PRO A 473 23.50 17.53 -12.00
CA PRO A 473 23.43 18.17 -10.68
C PRO A 473 22.08 17.98 -9.96
N ASN A 474 21.03 17.56 -10.67
CA ASN A 474 19.73 17.21 -10.10
C ASN A 474 19.77 15.91 -9.26
N ILE A 475 20.76 15.04 -9.48
CA ILE A 475 20.92 13.84 -8.68
C ILE A 475 21.56 14.27 -7.36
N GLY A 476 20.76 14.26 -6.29
CA GLY A 476 21.18 14.60 -4.93
C GLY A 476 21.86 13.42 -4.22
N HIS A 477 21.36 12.20 -4.44
CA HIS A 477 21.83 11.00 -3.73
C HIS A 477 22.25 9.90 -4.69
N ILE A 478 23.36 9.23 -4.39
CA ILE A 478 23.84 8.08 -5.13
C ILE A 478 24.02 6.94 -4.14
N ALA A 479 23.24 5.89 -4.34
CA ALA A 479 23.30 4.66 -3.59
C ALA A 479 24.07 3.59 -4.35
N VAL A 480 24.71 2.69 -3.60
CA VAL A 480 25.26 1.44 -4.14
C VAL A 480 24.63 0.23 -3.46
N TRP A 481 24.46 -0.84 -4.22
CA TRP A 481 24.00 -2.13 -3.70
C TRP A 481 25.13 -2.91 -3.03
N HIS A 482 24.85 -3.65 -1.95
CA HIS A 482 25.75 -4.69 -1.42
C HIS A 482 24.95 -5.75 -0.63
N ALA A 483 25.48 -6.97 -0.52
CA ALA A 483 24.93 -7.98 0.37
C ALA A 483 25.45 -7.81 1.82
N LEU A 484 24.72 -8.33 2.81
CA LEU A 484 25.06 -8.18 4.23
C LEU A 484 26.31 -8.95 4.67
N LEU A 485 26.52 -10.16 4.14
CA LEU A 485 27.64 -11.05 4.52
C LEU A 485 28.84 -10.98 3.56
N GLY A 486 28.87 -10.02 2.63
CA GLY A 486 29.90 -9.93 1.60
C GLY A 486 29.29 -9.65 0.23
N TYR A 487 29.69 -10.43 -0.77
CA TYR A 487 28.88 -10.64 -1.98
C TYR A 487 27.98 -11.87 -1.79
N TRP A 488 27.23 -12.29 -2.81
CA TRP A 488 26.41 -13.51 -2.76
C TRP A 488 27.17 -14.77 -2.32
N GLY A 489 28.46 -14.92 -2.65
CA GLY A 489 29.33 -16.01 -2.16
C GLY A 489 30.15 -15.69 -0.90
N GLY A 490 29.94 -14.53 -0.27
CA GLY A 490 30.68 -14.05 0.89
C GLY A 490 31.94 -13.24 0.55
N ILE A 491 32.98 -13.38 1.37
CA ILE A 491 34.27 -12.68 1.31
C ILE A 491 35.31 -13.55 0.60
N CYS A 492 36.16 -12.94 -0.23
CA CYS A 492 37.25 -13.64 -0.90
C CYS A 492 38.37 -13.95 0.11
N PRO A 493 38.75 -15.23 0.32
CA PRO A 493 39.77 -15.61 1.30
C PRO A 493 41.16 -14.98 1.05
N ASP A 494 41.51 -14.76 -0.21
CA ASP A 494 42.79 -14.16 -0.62
C ASP A 494 42.69 -12.64 -0.86
N GLY A 495 41.50 -12.07 -0.66
CA GLY A 495 41.19 -10.65 -0.85
C GLY A 495 41.73 -9.76 0.26
N ASP A 496 41.71 -8.45 0.04
CA ASP A 496 42.19 -7.47 1.01
C ASP A 496 41.30 -7.39 2.25
N LEU A 497 39.99 -7.65 2.09
CA LEU A 497 39.04 -7.70 3.20
C LEU A 497 39.42 -8.82 4.20
N ALA A 498 39.67 -10.04 3.72
CA ALA A 498 40.06 -11.16 4.59
C ALA A 498 41.42 -10.99 5.28
N LYS A 499 42.33 -10.16 4.72
CA LYS A 499 43.60 -9.81 5.35
C LYS A 499 43.46 -8.74 6.43
N ARG A 500 42.50 -7.83 6.26
CA ARG A 500 42.29 -6.67 7.14
C ARG A 500 41.40 -6.95 8.33
N TYR A 501 40.44 -7.86 8.17
CA TYR A 501 39.42 -8.15 9.16
C TYR A 501 39.46 -9.62 9.58
N LYS A 502 39.07 -9.88 10.82
CA LYS A 502 38.84 -11.26 11.29
C LYS A 502 37.67 -11.85 10.49
N THR A 503 37.85 -13.05 9.96
CA THR A 503 36.82 -13.77 9.20
C THR A 503 36.53 -15.12 9.81
N LYS A 504 35.29 -15.60 9.62
CA LYS A 504 34.86 -16.95 10.00
C LYS A 504 34.16 -17.63 8.83
N GLU A 505 34.50 -18.90 8.59
CA GLU A 505 33.74 -19.74 7.67
C GLU A 505 32.47 -20.22 8.38
N VAL A 506 31.32 -19.97 7.78
CA VAL A 506 30.00 -20.37 8.30
C VAL A 506 29.29 -21.25 7.29
N LYS A 507 28.52 -22.21 7.80
CA LYS A 507 27.71 -23.12 6.99
C LYS A 507 26.31 -22.54 6.81
N ILE A 508 25.84 -22.50 5.58
CA ILE A 508 24.49 -22.07 5.20
C ILE A 508 23.68 -23.30 4.84
N ARG A 509 22.46 -23.37 5.37
CA ARG A 509 21.48 -24.42 5.05
C ARG A 509 20.20 -23.78 4.54
N ASP A 510 19.85 -24.10 3.29
CA ASP A 510 18.54 -23.74 2.75
C ASP A 510 17.47 -24.72 3.28
N PRO A 511 16.42 -24.25 3.98
CA PRO A 511 15.31 -25.11 4.38
C PRO A 511 14.56 -25.67 3.17
N ALA A 512 14.56 -24.99 2.02
CA ALA A 512 14.04 -25.52 0.77
C ALA A 512 15.11 -26.42 0.11
N SER A 513 14.95 -27.74 0.25
CA SER A 513 15.83 -28.70 -0.43
C SER A 513 15.75 -28.50 -1.96
N GLY A 514 16.88 -28.15 -2.60
CA GLY A 514 16.94 -27.80 -4.02
C GLY A 514 16.57 -26.34 -4.34
N GLY A 515 16.60 -25.45 -3.34
CA GLY A 515 16.46 -24.01 -3.53
C GLY A 515 17.70 -23.36 -4.17
N PRO A 516 17.60 -22.11 -4.65
CA PRO A 516 18.69 -21.43 -5.35
C PRO A 516 19.97 -21.35 -4.53
N ILE A 517 19.88 -21.32 -3.19
CA ILE A 517 21.03 -21.25 -2.29
C ILE A 517 21.67 -22.64 -2.14
N ALA A 518 20.86 -23.68 -1.91
CA ALA A 518 21.34 -25.06 -1.79
C ALA A 518 22.08 -25.53 -3.05
N ASP A 519 21.63 -25.12 -4.23
CA ASP A 519 22.20 -25.58 -5.51
C ASP A 519 23.45 -24.80 -5.92
N ASN A 520 23.62 -23.56 -5.44
CA ASN A 520 24.61 -22.63 -5.99
C ASN A 520 25.69 -22.14 -5.01
N ILE A 521 25.57 -22.40 -3.70
CA ILE A 521 26.66 -22.14 -2.74
C ILE A 521 27.57 -23.39 -2.64
N PRO A 522 28.85 -23.30 -3.07
CA PRO A 522 29.79 -24.43 -2.98
C PRO A 522 29.94 -24.95 -1.54
N ASP A 523 29.83 -26.28 -1.37
CA ASP A 523 29.95 -26.99 -0.09
C ASP A 523 29.02 -26.48 1.03
N GLY A 524 28.02 -25.64 0.69
CA GLY A 524 27.13 -24.98 1.65
C GLY A 524 27.87 -24.02 2.61
N LYS A 525 29.01 -23.46 2.21
CA LYS A 525 29.86 -22.64 3.09
C LYS A 525 30.16 -21.28 2.48
N ILE A 526 30.18 -20.25 3.32
CA ILE A 526 30.65 -18.91 2.96
C ILE A 526 31.66 -18.42 3.99
N LEU A 527 32.61 -17.61 3.53
CA LEU A 527 33.50 -16.85 4.42
C LEU A 527 32.85 -15.50 4.70
N ALA A 528 32.61 -15.18 5.97
CA ALA A 528 32.02 -13.91 6.39
C ALA A 528 32.97 -13.18 7.36
N ILE A 529 32.71 -11.89 7.60
CA ILE A 529 33.41 -11.13 8.64
C ILE A 529 32.96 -11.68 10.00
N ASP A 530 33.91 -11.92 10.91
CA ASP A 530 33.59 -12.41 12.26
C ASP A 530 32.79 -11.32 13.02
N PRO A 531 31.77 -11.69 13.81
CA PRO A 531 31.03 -10.75 14.64
C PRO A 531 31.90 -9.83 15.52
N ASP A 532 33.09 -10.27 15.92
CA ASP A 532 34.01 -9.44 16.71
C ASP A 532 34.59 -8.24 15.94
N ASP A 533 34.51 -8.25 14.60
CA ASP A 533 35.12 -7.25 13.72
C ASP A 533 34.12 -6.58 12.75
N VAL A 534 32.86 -7.04 12.73
CA VAL A 534 31.82 -6.58 11.81
C VAL A 534 31.48 -5.10 11.99
N GLN A 535 31.54 -4.58 13.22
CA GLN A 535 31.33 -3.16 13.50
C GLN A 535 32.41 -2.30 12.85
N ARG A 536 33.69 -2.70 12.96
CA ARG A 536 34.81 -1.99 12.32
C ARG A 536 34.70 -2.09 10.80
N PHE A 537 34.33 -3.26 10.28
CA PHE A 537 34.13 -3.47 8.85
C PHE A 537 33.10 -2.50 8.25
N TYR A 538 31.90 -2.39 8.85
CA TYR A 538 30.87 -1.47 8.35
C TYR A 538 31.22 0.00 8.57
N ASP A 539 31.89 0.34 9.68
CA ASP A 539 32.38 1.69 9.92
C ASP A 539 33.38 2.14 8.84
N ASP A 540 34.35 1.28 8.53
CA ASP A 540 35.35 1.53 7.48
C ASP A 540 34.71 1.54 6.09
N PHE A 541 33.80 0.61 5.79
CA PHE A 541 33.17 0.50 4.47
C PHE A 541 32.32 1.73 4.15
N TYR A 542 31.43 2.14 5.05
CA TYR A 542 30.58 3.30 4.81
C TYR A 542 31.34 4.63 4.96
N GLY A 543 32.38 4.67 5.79
CA GLY A 543 33.35 5.77 5.79
C GLY A 543 34.04 5.92 4.43
N TYR A 544 34.45 4.81 3.81
CA TYR A 544 35.01 4.79 2.46
C TYR A 544 33.99 5.28 1.42
N LEU A 545 32.77 4.73 1.40
CA LEU A 545 31.70 5.17 0.48
C LEU A 545 31.45 6.68 0.57
N LYS A 546 31.33 7.21 1.79
CA LYS A 546 31.19 8.65 2.03
C LYS A 546 32.37 9.45 1.48
N SER A 547 33.60 8.95 1.64
CA SER A 547 34.82 9.63 1.15
C SER A 547 34.90 9.73 -0.39
N ILE A 548 34.20 8.86 -1.11
CA ILE A 548 34.11 8.87 -2.58
C ILE A 548 32.82 9.50 -3.11
N GLY A 549 31.98 10.06 -2.23
CA GLY A 549 30.76 10.78 -2.59
C GLY A 549 29.49 9.92 -2.73
N ILE A 550 29.55 8.64 -2.36
CA ILE A 550 28.38 7.78 -2.17
C ILE A 550 27.79 8.07 -0.80
N ASP A 551 26.48 8.30 -0.75
CA ASP A 551 25.82 8.82 0.43
C ASP A 551 24.55 8.05 0.81
N SER A 552 24.32 6.90 0.17
CA SER A 552 23.22 5.99 0.43
C SER A 552 23.58 4.55 0.06
N VAL A 553 22.83 3.54 0.52
CA VAL A 553 23.05 2.13 0.17
C VAL A 553 21.74 1.34 0.02
N LYS A 554 21.76 0.29 -0.81
CA LYS A 554 20.74 -0.79 -0.79
C LYS A 554 21.43 -2.04 -0.23
N ALA A 555 21.07 -2.42 1.00
CA ALA A 555 21.64 -3.58 1.68
C ALA A 555 20.74 -4.80 1.48
N ASP A 556 21.28 -5.83 0.86
CA ASP A 556 20.52 -6.95 0.34
C ASP A 556 20.99 -8.29 0.92
N ALA A 557 20.29 -9.37 0.55
CA ALA A 557 20.54 -10.73 1.02
C ALA A 557 20.69 -10.85 2.55
N GLN A 558 20.02 -9.97 3.30
CA GLN A 558 20.20 -9.90 4.76
C GLN A 558 19.74 -11.18 5.45
N PHE A 559 18.72 -11.86 4.90
CA PHE A 559 18.22 -13.15 5.36
C PHE A 559 19.25 -14.28 5.46
N PHE A 560 20.44 -14.17 4.84
CA PHE A 560 21.48 -15.21 4.95
C PHE A 560 21.84 -15.53 6.41
N ILE A 561 21.73 -14.56 7.32
CA ILE A 561 21.97 -14.78 8.76
C ILE A 561 20.95 -15.74 9.40
N ASP A 562 19.72 -15.83 8.89
CA ASP A 562 18.72 -16.79 9.36
C ASP A 562 18.97 -18.22 8.83
N LEU A 563 19.76 -18.34 7.75
CA LEU A 563 20.11 -19.61 7.11
C LEU A 563 21.40 -20.24 7.64
N LEU A 564 22.13 -19.56 8.55
CA LEU A 564 23.30 -20.15 9.19
C LEU A 564 22.87 -21.44 9.90
N ASP A 565 23.60 -22.55 9.74
CA ASP A 565 23.21 -23.88 10.26
C ASP A 565 23.46 -23.97 11.78
N ASP A 566 24.65 -23.53 12.21
CA ASP A 566 25.12 -23.59 13.59
C ASP A 566 24.39 -22.57 14.51
N PRO A 567 23.81 -23.00 15.65
CA PRO A 567 23.08 -22.13 16.57
C PRO A 567 23.91 -21.00 17.16
N GLU A 568 25.18 -21.26 17.52
CA GLU A 568 26.05 -20.25 18.12
C GLU A 568 26.42 -19.17 17.09
N ASP A 569 26.69 -19.57 15.85
CA ASP A 569 26.89 -18.63 14.75
C ASP A 569 25.64 -17.82 14.44
N ARG A 570 24.48 -18.47 14.32
CA ARG A 570 23.22 -17.77 14.04
C ARG A 570 22.92 -16.73 15.13
N LYS A 571 23.03 -17.12 16.41
CA LYS A 571 22.90 -16.22 17.57
C LYS A 571 23.87 -15.04 17.50
N ARG A 572 25.18 -15.29 17.34
CA ARG A 572 26.20 -14.23 17.31
C ARG A 572 26.06 -13.31 16.10
N PHE A 573 25.78 -13.84 14.92
CA PHE A 573 25.69 -13.07 13.68
C PHE A 573 24.41 -12.23 13.63
N MET A 574 23.26 -12.76 14.05
CA MET A 574 21.95 -12.11 13.92
C MET A 574 21.94 -10.69 14.52
N THR A 575 22.37 -10.55 15.78
CA THR A 575 22.37 -9.27 16.49
C THR A 575 23.55 -8.40 16.04
N SER A 576 24.76 -8.96 15.98
CA SER A 576 25.98 -8.19 15.70
C SER A 576 25.98 -7.54 14.32
N TYR A 577 25.50 -8.25 13.28
CA TYR A 577 25.41 -7.68 11.94
C TYR A 577 24.32 -6.60 11.83
N GLN A 578 23.14 -6.83 12.41
CA GLN A 578 22.06 -5.86 12.39
C GLN A 578 22.43 -4.57 13.11
N ASP A 579 23.10 -4.67 14.25
CA ASP A 579 23.57 -3.53 15.05
C ASP A 579 24.70 -2.79 14.35
N ALA A 580 25.73 -3.50 13.87
CA ALA A 580 26.83 -2.90 13.13
C ALA A 580 26.35 -2.15 11.88
N TRP A 581 25.45 -2.77 11.11
CA TRP A 581 24.85 -2.15 9.93
C TRP A 581 24.01 -0.92 10.31
N SER A 582 23.11 -1.04 11.30
CA SER A 582 22.24 0.06 11.75
C SER A 582 23.04 1.27 12.28
N LEU A 583 24.10 1.02 13.04
CA LEU A 583 24.96 2.08 13.57
C LEU A 583 25.76 2.76 12.44
N ALA A 584 26.29 1.98 11.49
CA ALA A 584 27.08 2.52 10.40
C ALA A 584 26.23 3.35 9.42
N ILE A 585 25.01 2.91 9.06
CA ILE A 585 24.13 3.71 8.19
C ILE A 585 23.74 5.04 8.86
N LEU A 586 23.51 5.04 10.18
CA LEU A 586 23.18 6.25 10.93
C LEU A 586 24.38 7.22 10.96
N LYS A 587 25.56 6.71 11.29
CA LYS A 587 26.80 7.50 11.41
C LYS A 587 27.27 8.11 10.09
N HIS A 588 27.25 7.34 9.01
CA HIS A 588 27.88 7.74 7.75
C HIS A 588 26.91 8.27 6.71
N LEU A 589 25.71 7.69 6.65
CA LEU A 589 24.76 7.88 5.56
C LEU A 589 23.48 8.61 6.00
N SER A 590 23.37 9.00 7.27
CA SER A 590 22.18 9.66 7.83
C SER A 590 20.91 8.83 7.60
N SER A 591 21.01 7.51 7.81
CA SER A 591 19.93 6.54 7.62
C SER A 591 19.38 6.42 6.19
N ARG A 592 20.08 6.95 5.18
CA ARG A 592 19.71 6.77 3.76
C ARG A 592 20.10 5.38 3.28
N ALA A 593 19.29 4.40 3.65
CA ALA A 593 19.48 3.02 3.27
C ALA A 593 18.16 2.31 2.96
N THR A 594 18.20 1.41 1.97
CA THR A 594 17.13 0.44 1.71
C THR A 594 17.52 -0.90 2.30
N SER A 595 16.70 -1.39 3.23
CA SER A 595 16.77 -2.74 3.78
C SER A 595 16.04 -3.70 2.84
N CYS A 596 16.79 -4.56 2.17
CA CYS A 596 16.29 -5.53 1.20
C CYS A 596 16.52 -6.98 1.69
N MET A 597 15.61 -7.88 1.33
CA MET A 597 15.60 -9.28 1.74
C MET A 597 15.72 -9.48 3.26
N SER A 598 15.00 -8.65 4.02
CA SER A 598 15.13 -8.55 5.48
C SER A 598 13.82 -8.76 6.24
N MET A 599 12.81 -9.41 5.64
CA MET A 599 11.54 -9.71 6.33
C MET A 599 11.60 -11.03 7.13
N THR A 600 12.79 -11.40 7.64
CA THR A 600 12.91 -12.53 8.55
C THR A 600 12.34 -12.16 9.93
N PRO A 601 11.69 -13.09 10.66
CA PRO A 601 11.01 -12.77 11.92
C PRO A 601 11.93 -12.08 12.94
N GLN A 602 13.15 -12.59 13.16
CA GLN A 602 14.07 -12.01 14.15
C GLN A 602 14.49 -10.58 13.78
N MET A 603 14.70 -10.29 12.49
CA MET A 603 15.02 -8.93 12.03
C MET A 603 13.85 -7.96 12.19
N ILE A 604 12.63 -8.43 12.00
CA ILE A 604 11.42 -7.62 12.21
C ILE A 604 11.38 -7.12 13.66
N PHE A 605 11.51 -8.01 14.64
CA PHE A 605 11.41 -7.63 16.05
C PHE A 605 12.65 -6.92 16.59
N HIS A 606 13.86 -7.25 16.11
CA HIS A 606 15.11 -6.61 16.54
C HIS A 606 15.33 -5.22 15.92
N SER A 607 15.19 -5.12 14.60
CA SER A 607 15.61 -3.92 13.85
C SER A 607 14.47 -3.05 13.35
N GLN A 608 13.30 -3.61 13.05
CA GLN A 608 12.26 -2.90 12.30
C GLN A 608 11.10 -2.48 13.20
N LEU A 609 10.79 -3.22 14.27
CA LEU A 609 9.73 -2.86 15.22
C LEU A 609 10.11 -1.70 16.16
N PRO A 610 11.36 -1.61 16.69
CA PRO A 610 11.73 -0.51 17.58
C PRO A 610 11.73 0.87 16.89
N THR A 611 11.04 1.83 17.48
CA THR A 611 10.97 3.24 17.03
C THR A 611 12.04 4.16 17.63
N ASN A 612 13.20 3.59 18.04
CA ASN A 612 14.30 4.33 18.69
C ASN A 612 15.35 4.86 17.70
N LYS A 613 15.08 4.76 16.41
CA LYS A 613 15.93 5.21 15.29
C LYS A 613 15.06 5.77 14.17
N PRO A 614 15.61 6.55 13.21
CA PRO A 614 14.85 6.97 12.04
C PRO A 614 14.29 5.78 11.25
N ALA A 615 13.14 5.96 10.60
CA ALA A 615 12.53 4.92 9.79
C ALA A 615 13.44 4.55 8.59
N LEU A 616 13.50 3.26 8.27
CA LEU A 616 14.29 2.75 7.15
C LEU A 616 13.38 2.39 5.98
N ILE A 617 13.87 2.56 4.75
CA ILE A 617 13.15 1.99 3.61
C ILE A 617 13.27 0.46 3.69
N LEU A 618 12.14 -0.25 3.60
CA LEU A 618 12.09 -1.71 3.64
C LEU A 618 11.46 -2.25 2.35
N ARG A 619 12.19 -3.09 1.60
CA ARG A 619 11.61 -3.87 0.49
C ARG A 619 10.49 -4.74 1.02
N ASN A 620 9.26 -4.48 0.57
CA ASN A 620 8.02 -5.01 1.14
C ASN A 620 7.47 -6.22 0.38
N SER A 621 8.17 -6.70 -0.65
CA SER A 621 7.82 -7.90 -1.43
C SER A 621 9.05 -8.48 -2.13
N ASP A 622 8.85 -9.61 -2.81
CA ASP A 622 9.77 -10.09 -3.83
C ASP A 622 9.92 -9.11 -5.01
N ASP A 623 10.89 -9.38 -5.88
CA ASP A 623 11.28 -8.55 -7.01
C ASP A 623 10.12 -8.33 -8.01
N PHE A 624 10.15 -7.16 -8.65
CA PHE A 624 9.38 -6.90 -9.86
C PHE A 624 10.00 -7.65 -11.06
N PHE A 625 9.28 -8.64 -11.58
CA PHE A 625 9.67 -9.42 -12.76
C PHE A 625 8.95 -8.91 -14.02
N PRO A 626 9.57 -8.05 -14.85
CA PRO A 626 8.92 -7.46 -16.04
C PRO A 626 8.41 -8.51 -17.03
N GLU A 627 9.13 -9.63 -17.17
CA GLU A 627 8.85 -10.65 -18.17
C GLU A 627 7.84 -11.72 -17.73
N ILE A 628 7.29 -11.63 -16.51
CA ILE A 628 6.35 -12.62 -15.96
C ILE A 628 4.97 -11.94 -15.78
N PRO A 629 4.05 -12.02 -16.77
CA PRO A 629 2.77 -11.31 -16.71
C PRO A 629 1.91 -11.61 -15.48
N ALA A 630 1.93 -12.86 -14.99
CA ALA A 630 1.17 -13.27 -13.82
C ALA A 630 1.72 -12.68 -12.50
N SER A 631 2.97 -12.20 -12.50
CA SER A 631 3.57 -11.61 -11.30
C SER A 631 3.04 -10.21 -10.99
N HIS A 632 2.58 -9.42 -11.98
CA HIS A 632 2.21 -8.02 -11.75
C HIS A 632 1.03 -7.83 -10.79
N PRO A 633 -0.11 -8.53 -10.97
CA PRO A 633 -1.23 -8.40 -10.03
C PRO A 633 -0.86 -8.97 -8.66
N TRP A 634 -0.15 -10.11 -8.64
CA TRP A 634 0.35 -10.73 -7.40
C TRP A 634 1.27 -9.79 -6.62
N HIS A 635 2.17 -9.08 -7.30
CA HIS A 635 3.12 -8.14 -6.69
C HIS A 635 2.41 -7.03 -5.94
N VAL A 636 1.40 -6.40 -6.57
CA VAL A 636 0.62 -5.34 -5.93
C VAL A 636 -0.25 -5.89 -4.81
N PHE A 637 -0.86 -7.07 -4.99
CA PHE A 637 -1.63 -7.75 -3.96
C PHE A 637 -0.78 -8.09 -2.73
N CYS A 638 0.39 -8.69 -2.93
CA CYS A 638 1.32 -9.07 -1.89
C CYS A 638 1.80 -7.84 -1.11
N ASN A 639 2.21 -6.78 -1.79
CA ASN A 639 2.63 -5.54 -1.15
C ASN A 639 1.52 -4.91 -0.28
N ALA A 640 0.30 -4.82 -0.82
CA ALA A 640 -0.84 -4.25 -0.11
C ALA A 640 -1.22 -5.03 1.16
N HIS A 641 -1.04 -6.36 1.15
CA HIS A 641 -1.29 -7.20 2.32
C HIS A 641 -0.13 -7.22 3.31
N ASN A 642 1.12 -7.24 2.84
CA ASN A 642 2.30 -7.10 3.71
C ASN A 642 2.25 -5.77 4.49
N ALA A 643 1.72 -4.71 3.87
CA ALA A 643 1.49 -3.42 4.50
C ALA A 643 0.48 -3.44 5.67
N LEU A 644 -0.27 -4.53 5.90
CA LEU A 644 -1.05 -4.71 7.14
C LEU A 644 -0.14 -4.85 8.37
N LEU A 645 1.06 -5.40 8.19
CA LEU A 645 2.10 -5.49 9.24
C LEU A 645 3.15 -4.38 9.09
N THR A 646 3.72 -4.19 7.90
CA THR A 646 4.93 -3.36 7.75
C THR A 646 4.70 -1.87 8.05
N ARG A 647 3.46 -1.36 7.90
CA ARG A 647 3.12 0.02 8.32
C ARG A 647 3.21 0.27 9.83
N TYR A 648 3.18 -0.79 10.64
CA TYR A 648 3.33 -0.72 12.09
C TYR A 648 4.80 -0.80 12.54
N LEU A 649 5.68 -1.19 11.63
CA LEU A 649 7.12 -1.17 11.85
C LEU A 649 7.65 0.25 11.66
N ASN A 650 8.83 0.52 12.19
CA ASN A 650 9.60 1.74 12.00
C ASN A 650 10.30 1.76 10.62
N VAL A 651 9.50 1.64 9.56
CA VAL A 651 9.96 1.53 8.18
C VAL A 651 9.05 2.30 7.23
N VAL A 652 9.58 2.62 6.04
CA VAL A 652 8.82 3.06 4.88
C VAL A 652 8.73 1.88 3.92
N PRO A 653 7.56 1.22 3.78
CA PRO A 653 7.40 0.07 2.90
C PRO A 653 7.61 0.46 1.45
N ASP A 654 8.43 -0.32 0.78
CA ASP A 654 8.89 -0.05 -0.56
C ASP A 654 8.34 -1.13 -1.48
N TRP A 655 7.62 -0.71 -2.53
CA TRP A 655 6.87 -1.58 -3.43
C TRP A 655 7.64 -1.95 -4.70
N ASP A 656 8.93 -1.64 -4.71
CA ASP A 656 9.95 -2.02 -5.68
C ASP A 656 9.88 -1.23 -6.98
N MET A 657 11.02 -1.22 -7.66
CA MET A 657 11.19 -0.62 -8.97
C MET A 657 10.19 -1.18 -9.98
N PHE A 658 9.92 -0.40 -11.04
CA PHE A 658 9.11 -0.85 -12.16
C PHE A 658 9.49 -0.12 -13.45
N GLN A 659 8.95 -0.59 -14.57
CA GLN A 659 9.14 0.03 -15.88
C GLN A 659 7.91 0.86 -16.26
N THR A 660 8.13 2.10 -16.65
CA THR A 660 7.12 3.03 -17.15
C THR A 660 6.76 2.74 -18.61
N SER A 661 7.64 2.08 -19.37
CA SER A 661 7.32 1.59 -20.72
C SER A 661 6.95 0.09 -20.70
N HIS A 662 5.82 -0.26 -20.09
CA HIS A 662 5.36 -1.64 -19.92
C HIS A 662 3.81 -1.75 -20.00
N PRO A 663 3.20 -2.88 -20.42
CA PRO A 663 1.74 -3.03 -20.44
C PRO A 663 1.04 -2.85 -19.08
N TYR A 664 1.76 -3.01 -17.97
CA TYR A 664 1.29 -2.74 -16.60
C TYR A 664 1.87 -1.44 -16.01
N ALA A 665 2.47 -0.56 -16.82
CA ALA A 665 3.17 0.63 -16.33
C ALA A 665 2.28 1.55 -15.50
N SER A 666 1.11 1.95 -16.02
CA SER A 666 0.20 2.83 -15.30
C SER A 666 -0.42 2.15 -14.07
N PHE A 667 -0.65 0.83 -14.14
CA PHE A 667 -1.10 0.00 -13.01
C PHE A 667 -0.09 0.02 -11.87
N HIS A 668 1.20 -0.20 -12.16
CA HIS A 668 2.25 -0.12 -11.16
C HIS A 668 2.48 1.31 -10.67
N ALA A 669 2.47 2.31 -11.55
CA ALA A 669 2.59 3.72 -11.18
C ALA A 669 1.53 4.14 -10.15
N ALA A 670 0.26 3.80 -10.41
CA ALA A 670 -0.84 4.06 -9.49
C ALA A 670 -0.66 3.33 -8.15
N ALA A 671 -0.26 2.07 -8.19
CA ALA A 671 0.02 1.28 -6.99
C ALA A 671 1.12 1.91 -6.11
N ARG A 672 2.25 2.34 -6.71
CA ARG A 672 3.33 2.99 -5.94
C ARG A 672 2.91 4.38 -5.44
N CYS A 673 2.14 5.15 -6.20
CA CYS A 673 1.64 6.45 -5.71
C CYS A 673 0.76 6.28 -4.46
N VAL A 674 -0.17 5.33 -4.47
CA VAL A 674 -1.07 5.07 -3.34
C VAL A 674 -0.34 4.42 -2.15
N SER A 675 0.78 3.72 -2.40
CA SER A 675 1.53 3.01 -1.35
C SER A 675 2.03 3.88 -0.20
N GLY A 676 2.26 5.18 -0.43
CA GLY A 676 2.92 6.04 0.56
C GLY A 676 4.41 5.75 0.77
N GLY A 677 5.01 4.92 -0.10
CA GLY A 677 6.45 4.63 -0.15
C GLY A 677 7.18 5.34 -1.30
N PRO A 678 8.45 5.00 -1.55
CA PRO A 678 9.24 5.56 -2.64
C PRO A 678 8.81 5.04 -4.03
N ILE A 679 9.21 5.76 -5.08
CA ILE A 679 9.00 5.35 -6.49
C ILE A 679 10.33 5.29 -7.21
N TYR A 680 10.67 4.11 -7.71
CA TYR A 680 11.85 3.88 -8.53
C TYR A 680 11.47 3.42 -9.93
N ILE A 681 12.09 4.02 -10.93
CA ILE A 681 12.01 3.56 -12.32
C ILE A 681 13.27 2.78 -12.69
N THR A 682 13.10 1.77 -13.54
CA THR A 682 14.19 0.92 -14.05
C THR A 682 14.01 0.64 -15.54
N ASP A 683 13.51 1.65 -16.25
CA ASP A 683 13.33 1.62 -17.69
C ASP A 683 14.65 1.42 -18.43
N GLU A 684 14.61 0.68 -19.53
CA GLU A 684 15.69 0.70 -20.52
C GLU A 684 15.89 2.15 -21.02
N PRO A 685 17.13 2.65 -21.15
CA PRO A 685 17.37 4.03 -21.56
C PRO A 685 16.66 4.39 -22.87
N GLY A 686 15.85 5.45 -22.83
CA GLY A 686 15.11 5.93 -23.99
C GLY A 686 13.73 5.27 -24.19
N LYS A 687 13.37 4.27 -23.37
CA LYS A 687 12.03 3.66 -23.35
C LYS A 687 11.28 4.08 -22.09
N HIS A 688 10.76 5.31 -22.09
CA HIS A 688 10.03 5.87 -20.96
C HIS A 688 8.63 6.35 -21.37
N ASP A 689 7.66 6.18 -20.48
CA ASP A 689 6.35 6.83 -20.63
C ASP A 689 6.31 8.13 -19.81
N LEU A 690 6.55 9.25 -20.50
CA LEU A 690 6.54 10.58 -19.89
C LEU A 690 5.17 10.97 -19.30
N LYS A 691 4.06 10.45 -19.84
CA LYS A 691 2.72 10.74 -19.29
C LYS A 691 2.51 10.03 -17.96
N VAL A 692 3.05 8.83 -17.80
CA VAL A 692 3.02 8.10 -16.53
C VAL A 692 3.95 8.78 -15.52
N ILE A 693 5.18 9.14 -15.92
CA ILE A 693 6.12 9.87 -15.05
C ILE A 693 5.53 11.21 -14.57
N ASP A 694 4.91 11.98 -15.47
CA ASP A 694 4.26 13.24 -15.09
C ASP A 694 3.15 13.02 -14.06
N GLN A 695 2.33 11.98 -14.19
CA GLN A 695 1.26 11.73 -13.21
C GLN A 695 1.75 11.38 -11.79
N MET A 696 2.96 10.82 -11.67
CA MET A 696 3.54 10.44 -10.37
C MET A 696 4.37 11.55 -9.73
N THR A 697 4.84 12.52 -10.53
CA THR A 697 5.85 13.49 -10.12
C THR A 697 5.41 14.95 -10.31
N ALA A 698 6.06 15.84 -9.59
CA ALA A 698 5.91 17.28 -9.75
C ALA A 698 7.25 17.98 -9.48
N LEU A 699 7.41 19.22 -9.97
CA LEU A 699 8.60 20.02 -9.72
C LEU A 699 8.40 20.89 -8.48
N THR A 700 9.38 20.96 -7.59
CA THR A 700 9.38 21.93 -6.49
C THR A 700 9.64 23.35 -7.01
N VAL A 701 9.49 24.36 -6.13
CA VAL A 701 9.88 25.75 -6.42
C VAL A 701 11.38 25.91 -6.75
N LEU A 702 12.20 24.93 -6.35
CA LEU A 702 13.63 24.87 -6.64
C LEU A 702 13.97 24.09 -7.93
N GLY A 703 12.96 23.54 -8.62
CA GLY A 703 13.14 22.74 -9.83
C GLY A 703 13.55 21.29 -9.59
N THR A 704 13.45 20.79 -8.35
CA THR A 704 13.69 19.38 -8.01
C THR A 704 12.45 18.54 -8.30
N THR A 705 12.60 17.37 -8.90
CA THR A 705 11.49 16.42 -9.09
C THR A 705 11.15 15.69 -7.80
N VAL A 706 9.90 15.75 -7.37
CA VAL A 706 9.39 15.03 -6.19
C VAL A 706 8.23 14.13 -6.56
N ILE A 707 8.06 13.05 -5.81
CA ILE A 707 6.87 12.21 -5.83
C ILE A 707 5.83 12.75 -4.84
N LEU A 708 4.55 12.52 -5.10
CA LEU A 708 3.47 12.98 -4.23
C LEU A 708 3.02 11.88 -3.28
N ARG A 709 3.90 11.53 -2.33
CA ARG A 709 3.68 10.47 -1.35
C ARG A 709 2.58 10.85 -0.32
N PRO A 710 1.52 10.04 -0.17
CA PRO A 710 0.57 10.18 0.95
C PRO A 710 1.25 10.07 2.32
N SER A 711 0.63 10.68 3.33
CA SER A 711 1.18 10.73 4.70
C SER A 711 1.05 9.41 5.45
N VAL A 712 0.04 8.60 5.11
CA VAL A 712 -0.22 7.29 5.71
C VAL A 712 0.05 6.20 4.67
N ILE A 713 0.81 5.18 5.06
CA ILE A 713 1.14 4.03 4.19
C ILE A 713 -0.13 3.36 3.68
N GLY A 714 -0.16 3.11 2.37
CA GLY A 714 -1.23 2.41 1.68
C GLY A 714 -1.22 0.91 1.99
N ARG A 715 -2.40 0.37 2.28
CA ARG A 715 -2.61 -1.06 2.56
C ARG A 715 -3.94 -1.54 2.00
N THR A 716 -4.12 -2.85 1.88
CA THR A 716 -5.45 -3.40 1.59
C THR A 716 -6.47 -2.95 2.66
N ILE A 717 -7.68 -2.60 2.24
CA ILE A 717 -8.84 -2.46 3.15
C ILE A 717 -9.63 -3.77 3.26
N ASP A 718 -9.28 -4.75 2.42
CA ASP A 718 -9.96 -6.04 2.28
C ASP A 718 -9.10 -7.18 2.83
N VAL A 719 -8.99 -7.25 4.15
CA VAL A 719 -8.05 -8.16 4.84
C VAL A 719 -8.24 -9.63 4.44
N TYR A 720 -9.49 -10.06 4.24
CA TYR A 720 -9.86 -11.46 4.04
C TYR A 720 -10.18 -11.83 2.58
N HIS A 721 -9.83 -10.98 1.61
CA HIS A 721 -10.03 -11.29 0.18
C HIS A 721 -8.88 -12.16 -0.34
N ASP A 722 -9.22 -13.36 -0.83
CA ASP A 722 -8.26 -14.27 -1.43
C ASP A 722 -7.90 -13.80 -2.84
N TYR A 723 -6.62 -13.85 -3.20
CA TYR A 723 -6.13 -13.53 -4.53
C TYR A 723 -6.86 -14.31 -5.64
N ASN A 724 -7.16 -15.59 -5.40
CA ASN A 724 -7.81 -16.48 -6.36
C ASN A 724 -9.31 -16.20 -6.52
N GLU A 725 -9.93 -15.43 -5.62
CA GLU A 725 -11.33 -14.99 -5.76
C GLU A 725 -11.46 -13.86 -6.81
N GLY A 726 -10.35 -13.24 -7.25
CA GLY A 726 -10.32 -12.35 -8.42
C GLY A 726 -11.09 -11.03 -8.24
N HIS A 727 -11.33 -10.61 -6.99
CA HIS A 727 -11.97 -9.34 -6.70
C HIS A 727 -11.08 -8.14 -7.03
N VAL A 728 -11.67 -6.96 -7.25
CA VAL A 728 -10.90 -5.71 -7.34
C VAL A 728 -10.14 -5.49 -6.04
N LEU A 729 -8.82 -5.39 -6.10
CA LEU A 729 -8.00 -5.08 -4.95
C LEU A 729 -8.16 -3.60 -4.59
N ARG A 730 -8.56 -3.33 -3.35
CA ARG A 730 -8.75 -1.97 -2.83
C ARG A 730 -7.63 -1.60 -1.86
N VAL A 731 -6.83 -0.60 -2.21
CA VAL A 731 -5.72 -0.10 -1.40
C VAL A 731 -6.07 1.27 -0.84
N GLY A 732 -6.24 1.36 0.47
CA GLY A 732 -6.57 2.60 1.17
C GLY A 732 -5.33 3.30 1.70
N SER A 733 -5.27 4.63 1.53
CA SER A 733 -4.28 5.53 2.10
C SER A 733 -4.94 6.84 2.56
N TYR A 734 -4.20 7.70 3.27
CA TYR A 734 -4.66 8.99 3.76
C TYR A 734 -3.54 10.02 3.71
N THR A 735 -3.88 11.29 3.47
CA THR A 735 -2.91 12.39 3.54
C THR A 735 -3.52 13.64 4.18
N GLY A 736 -2.71 14.35 4.97
CA GLY A 736 -3.13 15.51 5.75
C GLY A 736 -3.52 15.19 7.19
N TRP A 737 -4.07 16.19 7.90
CA TRP A 737 -4.44 16.09 9.31
C TRP A 737 -5.80 15.44 9.48
N ALA A 738 -6.01 14.73 10.59
CA ALA A 738 -7.31 14.14 10.92
C ALA A 738 -8.48 15.12 10.71
N LYS A 739 -9.60 14.62 10.16
CA LYS A 739 -10.82 15.38 9.78
C LYS A 739 -10.68 16.39 8.64
N THR A 740 -9.47 16.78 8.25
CA THR A 740 -9.24 17.83 7.23
C THR A 740 -8.40 17.36 6.05
N GLY A 741 -7.70 16.25 6.21
CA GLY A 741 -7.01 15.53 5.15
C GLY A 741 -7.97 14.71 4.29
N SER A 742 -7.42 14.11 3.24
CA SER A 742 -8.15 13.39 2.21
C SER A 742 -7.88 11.89 2.27
N GLY A 743 -8.96 11.10 2.23
CA GLY A 743 -8.87 9.65 2.08
C GLY A 743 -8.66 9.29 0.61
N ILE A 744 -7.75 8.35 0.35
CA ILE A 744 -7.38 7.91 -1.00
C ILE A 744 -7.67 6.41 -1.10
N LEU A 745 -8.32 6.00 -2.19
CA LEU A 745 -8.59 4.60 -2.49
C LEU A 745 -8.11 4.25 -3.90
N GLY A 746 -7.06 3.44 -3.98
CA GLY A 746 -6.63 2.80 -5.23
C GLY A 746 -7.43 1.53 -5.48
N LEU A 747 -7.96 1.39 -6.69
CA LEU A 747 -8.74 0.24 -7.14
C LEU A 747 -7.97 -0.44 -8.27
N PHE A 748 -7.67 -1.73 -8.13
CA PHE A 748 -6.82 -2.47 -9.06
C PHE A 748 -7.52 -3.75 -9.53
N ASN A 749 -7.73 -3.88 -10.84
CA ASN A 749 -8.24 -5.12 -11.40
C ASN A 749 -7.11 -6.16 -11.51
N ILE A 750 -7.12 -7.11 -10.57
CA ILE A 750 -6.15 -8.21 -10.52
C ILE A 750 -6.62 -9.45 -11.28
N HIS A 751 -7.84 -9.42 -11.84
CA HIS A 751 -8.40 -10.52 -12.61
C HIS A 751 -8.12 -10.36 -14.12
N SER A 752 -8.33 -11.44 -14.88
CA SER A 752 -8.12 -11.47 -16.33
C SER A 752 -9.30 -10.93 -17.13
N ALA A 753 -10.45 -10.69 -16.48
CA ALA A 753 -11.66 -10.14 -17.07
C ALA A 753 -11.94 -8.73 -16.54
N GLU A 754 -12.85 -8.01 -17.20
CA GLU A 754 -13.38 -6.74 -16.71
C GLU A 754 -14.10 -6.94 -15.37
N ALA A 755 -13.93 -5.99 -14.45
CA ALA A 755 -14.52 -6.03 -13.12
C ALA A 755 -15.18 -4.69 -12.78
N SER A 756 -16.36 -4.74 -12.17
CA SER A 756 -17.05 -3.57 -11.63
C SER A 756 -17.08 -3.64 -10.10
N CYS A 757 -16.93 -2.51 -9.42
CA CYS A 757 -17.18 -2.42 -7.98
C CYS A 757 -17.99 -1.16 -7.62
N ILE A 758 -18.69 -1.24 -6.49
CA ILE A 758 -19.35 -0.11 -5.85
C ILE A 758 -18.58 0.16 -4.56
N VAL A 759 -18.18 1.42 -4.36
CA VAL A 759 -17.40 1.88 -3.22
C VAL A 759 -18.27 2.82 -2.38
N SER A 760 -18.25 2.63 -1.06
CA SER A 760 -18.87 3.52 -0.10
C SER A 760 -17.93 4.64 0.32
N LEU A 761 -18.48 5.81 0.66
CA LEU A 761 -17.71 6.88 1.29
C LEU A 761 -17.02 6.41 2.58
N THR A 762 -17.62 5.48 3.32
CA THR A 762 -17.05 4.92 4.55
C THR A 762 -15.89 3.95 4.30
N ASP A 763 -15.64 3.52 3.05
CA ASP A 763 -14.49 2.69 2.69
C ASP A 763 -13.17 3.50 2.69
N PHE A 764 -13.25 4.83 2.60
CA PHE A 764 -12.08 5.69 2.54
C PHE A 764 -11.44 5.86 3.92
N PRO A 765 -10.12 5.59 4.06
CA PRO A 765 -9.43 5.84 5.32
C PRO A 765 -9.56 7.29 5.77
N GLY A 766 -9.75 7.49 7.08
CA GLY A 766 -9.89 8.81 7.69
C GLY A 766 -11.32 9.36 7.73
N ILE A 767 -12.27 8.71 7.06
CA ILE A 767 -13.70 8.98 7.19
C ILE A 767 -14.26 8.10 8.30
N LYS A 768 -15.11 8.69 9.15
CA LYS A 768 -15.79 7.99 10.23
C LYS A 768 -17.30 8.04 10.03
N ASP A 769 -17.97 6.99 10.48
CA ASP A 769 -19.43 6.83 10.38
C ASP A 769 -20.18 7.91 11.18
N ASP A 770 -19.61 8.38 12.29
CA ASP A 770 -20.14 9.43 13.18
C ASP A 770 -19.84 10.86 12.71
N SER A 771 -19.26 11.03 11.51
CA SER A 771 -18.87 12.35 11.03
C SER A 771 -20.02 13.09 10.35
N ASP A 772 -20.39 14.25 10.88
CA ASP A 772 -21.29 15.21 10.22
C ASP A 772 -20.68 15.91 8.98
N GLY A 773 -19.46 15.54 8.59
CA GLY A 773 -18.73 16.15 7.49
C GLY A 773 -19.36 15.84 6.13
N GLU A 774 -19.32 16.82 5.22
CA GLU A 774 -19.67 16.61 3.81
C GLU A 774 -18.40 16.42 2.98
N TYR A 775 -18.41 15.46 2.05
CA TYR A 775 -17.25 15.08 1.25
C TYR A 775 -17.58 15.10 -0.24
N ALA A 776 -16.58 15.38 -1.08
CA ALA A 776 -16.66 15.18 -2.52
C ALA A 776 -15.64 14.12 -2.94
N ILE A 777 -16.06 13.14 -3.75
CA ILE A 777 -15.17 12.11 -4.29
C ILE A 777 -14.79 12.50 -5.72
N ARG A 778 -13.50 12.48 -6.03
CA ARG A 778 -12.98 12.68 -7.39
C ARG A 778 -12.31 11.41 -7.91
N ALA A 779 -12.61 11.04 -9.15
CA ALA A 779 -11.89 10.02 -9.90
C ALA A 779 -10.69 10.63 -10.65
N HIS A 780 -9.54 9.96 -10.60
CA HIS A 780 -8.32 10.43 -11.25
C HIS A 780 -8.39 10.29 -12.77
N THR A 781 -8.83 9.14 -13.29
CA THR A 781 -8.75 8.87 -14.75
C THR A 781 -9.70 9.73 -15.59
N SER A 782 -10.88 10.06 -15.05
CA SER A 782 -11.92 10.85 -15.74
C SER A 782 -11.96 12.32 -15.31
N GLY A 783 -11.45 12.64 -14.11
CA GLY A 783 -11.61 13.94 -13.48
C GLY A 783 -13.01 14.24 -12.93
N LYS A 784 -13.97 13.31 -13.06
CA LYS A 784 -15.35 13.48 -12.56
C LYS A 784 -15.35 13.62 -11.03
N VAL A 785 -16.25 14.46 -10.53
CA VAL A 785 -16.44 14.75 -9.10
C VAL A 785 -17.90 14.48 -8.75
N THR A 786 -18.14 13.83 -7.60
CA THR A 786 -19.50 13.64 -7.09
C THR A 786 -20.10 14.96 -6.60
N ASP A 787 -21.41 14.97 -6.42
CA ASP A 787 -22.03 15.91 -5.48
C ASP A 787 -21.53 15.66 -4.05
N ARG A 788 -21.90 16.56 -3.13
CA ARG A 788 -21.52 16.42 -1.72
C ARG A 788 -22.24 15.22 -1.10
N LEU A 789 -21.45 14.37 -0.46
CA LEU A 789 -21.87 13.13 0.17
C LEU A 789 -21.69 13.26 1.68
N LYS A 790 -22.61 12.66 2.45
CA LYS A 790 -22.47 12.48 3.90
C LYS A 790 -22.23 11.00 4.19
N PRO A 791 -21.42 10.65 5.20
CA PRO A 791 -21.32 9.28 5.68
C PRO A 791 -22.71 8.71 5.98
N LEU A 792 -22.90 7.42 5.71
CA LEU A 792 -24.15 6.67 5.94
C LEU A 792 -25.39 7.13 5.13
N ALA A 793 -25.30 8.19 4.33
CA ALA A 793 -26.40 8.61 3.45
C ALA A 793 -26.64 7.59 2.34
N GLN A 794 -27.90 7.45 1.88
CA GLN A 794 -28.29 6.51 0.84
C GLN A 794 -27.49 6.66 -0.46
N ASN A 795 -27.07 7.89 -0.79
CA ASN A 795 -26.33 8.21 -2.01
C ASN A 795 -24.80 8.23 -1.83
N ALA A 796 -24.27 7.84 -0.66
CA ALA A 796 -22.84 7.85 -0.34
C ALA A 796 -22.04 6.71 -1.01
N LEU A 797 -22.39 6.39 -2.26
CA LEU A 797 -21.83 5.29 -3.04
C LEU A 797 -21.32 5.84 -4.37
N VAL A 798 -20.33 5.16 -4.96
CA VAL A 798 -19.83 5.42 -6.32
C VAL A 798 -19.53 4.10 -7.02
N SER A 799 -19.72 4.04 -8.33
CA SER A 799 -19.40 2.86 -9.14
C SER A 799 -18.16 3.09 -10.00
N VAL A 800 -17.37 2.02 -10.19
CA VAL A 800 -16.17 2.00 -11.01
C VAL A 800 -16.15 0.73 -11.86
N LEU A 801 -15.77 0.87 -13.13
CA LEU A 801 -15.63 -0.24 -14.09
C LEU A 801 -14.18 -0.32 -14.58
N LEU A 802 -13.50 -1.43 -14.32
CA LEU A 802 -12.09 -1.63 -14.66
C LEU A 802 -11.94 -2.72 -15.70
N GLU A 803 -11.33 -2.39 -16.84
CA GLU A 803 -10.88 -3.39 -17.82
C GLU A 803 -9.75 -4.27 -17.25
N GLN A 804 -9.34 -5.30 -18.00
CA GLN A 804 -8.16 -6.08 -17.64
C GLN A 804 -6.94 -5.15 -17.48
N LYS A 805 -6.18 -5.28 -16.38
CA LYS A 805 -5.05 -4.39 -16.02
C LYS A 805 -5.48 -2.95 -15.70
N GLY A 806 -6.78 -2.69 -15.65
CA GLY A 806 -7.37 -1.41 -15.31
C GLY A 806 -7.16 -1.07 -13.83
N TRP A 807 -7.10 0.23 -13.57
CA TRP A 807 -7.01 0.78 -12.22
C TRP A 807 -7.73 2.13 -12.17
N GLU A 808 -8.07 2.57 -10.96
CA GLU A 808 -8.57 3.91 -10.68
C GLU A 808 -8.03 4.38 -9.32
N ILE A 809 -7.88 5.68 -9.13
CA ILE A 809 -7.68 6.29 -7.81
C ILE A 809 -8.84 7.22 -7.54
N LEU A 810 -9.61 6.90 -6.51
CA LEU A 810 -10.62 7.78 -5.95
C LEU A 810 -10.02 8.54 -4.77
N THR A 811 -10.30 9.83 -4.67
CA THR A 811 -9.93 10.63 -3.48
C THR A 811 -11.17 11.32 -2.93
N ALA A 812 -11.42 11.14 -1.64
CA ALA A 812 -12.49 11.79 -0.90
C ALA A 812 -11.94 13.04 -0.17
N TYR A 813 -12.49 14.20 -0.51
CA TYR A 813 -12.07 15.50 0.01
C TYR A 813 -13.12 16.05 0.97
N PRO A 814 -12.75 16.43 2.21
CA PRO A 814 -13.68 17.09 3.13
C PRO A 814 -13.99 18.50 2.64
N THR A 815 -15.27 18.85 2.64
CA THR A 815 -15.76 20.19 2.26
C THR A 815 -16.08 21.01 3.51
N ARG A 816 -15.85 22.33 3.42
CA ARG A 816 -16.21 23.30 4.47
C ARG A 816 -17.22 24.29 3.93
N SER A 817 -18.24 24.59 4.73
CA SER A 817 -19.32 25.51 4.36
C SER A 817 -19.07 26.92 4.88
N PHE A 818 -19.38 27.93 4.07
CA PHE A 818 -19.20 29.33 4.39
C PHE A 818 -20.39 30.16 3.93
N ALA A 819 -20.80 31.12 4.76
CA ALA A 819 -21.80 32.13 4.41
C ALA A 819 -21.09 33.39 3.88
N LEU A 820 -21.25 33.67 2.59
CA LEU A 820 -20.59 34.80 1.92
C LEU A 820 -21.56 35.98 1.79
N LYS A 821 -21.05 37.19 2.04
CA LYS A 821 -21.81 38.43 1.85
C LYS A 821 -21.52 38.96 0.45
N GLY A 822 -22.50 38.89 -0.45
CA GLY A 822 -22.32 39.32 -1.83
C GLY A 822 -21.79 40.76 -1.97
N SER A 823 -20.93 40.97 -2.97
CA SER A 823 -20.26 42.24 -3.30
C SER A 823 -21.18 43.44 -3.57
N ARG A 824 -22.51 43.24 -3.63
CA ARG A 824 -23.55 44.29 -3.88
C ARG A 824 -24.70 44.32 -2.86
N GLY A 825 -24.57 43.69 -1.69
CA GLY A 825 -25.60 43.73 -0.65
C GLY A 825 -26.92 43.04 -1.02
N SER A 826 -26.91 42.19 -2.05
CA SER A 826 -28.03 41.32 -2.41
C SER A 826 -27.64 39.89 -2.00
N SER A 827 -28.32 39.31 -1.01
CA SER A 827 -28.25 37.85 -0.83
C SER A 827 -28.80 37.20 -2.09
N PRO A 828 -28.14 36.17 -2.66
CA PRO A 828 -28.85 35.21 -3.48
C PRO A 828 -30.04 34.72 -2.64
N SER A 829 -31.20 34.57 -3.25
CA SER A 829 -32.43 34.18 -2.56
C SER A 829 -32.21 32.98 -1.63
N GLY A 830 -32.24 33.23 -0.31
CA GLY A 830 -32.13 32.22 0.74
C GLY A 830 -30.68 31.86 1.14
N GLU A 831 -30.53 31.46 2.40
CA GLU A 831 -29.38 30.91 3.15
C GLU A 831 -28.48 29.85 2.43
N ALA A 832 -28.09 30.05 1.17
CA ALA A 832 -27.24 29.10 0.46
C ALA A 832 -25.77 29.23 0.91
N LEU A 833 -25.26 28.20 1.59
CA LEU A 833 -23.86 28.11 1.99
C LEU A 833 -22.98 27.67 0.82
N THR A 834 -21.88 28.38 0.59
CA THR A 834 -20.86 27.98 -0.39
C THR A 834 -19.92 26.95 0.26
N HIS A 835 -19.76 25.79 -0.37
CA HIS A 835 -18.88 24.72 0.09
C HIS A 835 -17.58 24.72 -0.69
N VAL A 836 -16.46 24.60 0.01
CA VAL A 836 -15.12 24.68 -0.57
C VAL A 836 -14.24 23.54 -0.09
N ALA A 837 -13.42 23.00 -0.98
CA ALA A 837 -12.38 22.00 -0.66
C ALA A 837 -11.15 22.16 -1.56
N VAL A 838 -9.96 21.95 -1.00
CA VAL A 838 -8.69 22.00 -1.75
C VAL A 838 -8.34 20.60 -2.22
N PHE A 839 -8.29 20.39 -3.53
CA PHE A 839 -8.07 19.06 -4.12
C PHE A 839 -6.58 18.71 -4.30
N GLY A 840 -5.70 19.68 -4.13
CA GLY A 840 -4.26 19.55 -4.42
C GLY A 840 -3.97 19.67 -5.91
N LEU A 841 -2.92 18.99 -6.39
CA LEU A 841 -2.50 19.09 -7.79
C LEU A 841 -3.33 18.17 -8.70
N LEU A 842 -4.12 18.76 -9.58
CA LEU A 842 -4.88 18.06 -10.62
C LEU A 842 -3.94 17.35 -11.62
N GLY A 843 -4.41 16.23 -12.15
CA GLY A 843 -3.64 15.40 -13.10
C GLY A 843 -2.54 14.57 -12.46
N LYS A 844 -2.35 14.64 -11.13
CA LYS A 844 -1.41 13.78 -10.39
C LYS A 844 -2.17 12.70 -9.63
N MET A 845 -1.69 11.45 -9.70
CA MET A 845 -2.36 10.26 -9.14
C MET A 845 -2.73 10.43 -7.65
N THR A 846 -1.84 11.03 -6.87
CA THR A 846 -2.04 11.35 -5.45
C THR A 846 -1.87 12.84 -5.19
N GLY A 847 -2.43 13.67 -6.08
CA GLY A 847 -2.31 15.13 -6.07
C GLY A 847 -2.64 15.83 -4.76
N ALA A 848 -3.52 15.25 -3.94
CA ALA A 848 -3.86 15.73 -2.60
C ALA A 848 -2.61 15.84 -1.70
N ALA A 849 -1.64 14.93 -1.84
CA ALA A 849 -0.42 14.90 -1.04
C ALA A 849 0.56 16.04 -1.37
N ALA A 850 0.28 16.86 -2.38
CA ALA A 850 1.04 18.09 -2.65
C ALA A 850 0.72 19.23 -1.67
N VAL A 851 -0.43 19.16 -0.99
CA VAL A 851 -0.87 20.16 -0.02
C VAL A 851 -0.14 19.92 1.30
N VAL A 852 0.68 20.89 1.72
CA VAL A 852 1.34 20.88 3.02
C VAL A 852 0.37 21.37 4.09
N SER A 853 -0.31 22.47 3.81
CA SER A 853 -1.36 23.02 4.65
C SER A 853 -2.34 23.83 3.81
N SER A 854 -3.56 23.95 4.30
CA SER A 854 -4.54 24.88 3.75
C SER A 854 -5.36 25.47 4.89
N ASP A 855 -5.62 26.77 4.81
CA ASP A 855 -6.52 27.47 5.71
C ASP A 855 -7.57 28.23 4.90
N ILE A 856 -8.82 28.14 5.33
CA ILE A 856 -9.96 28.72 4.62
C ILE A 856 -10.84 29.42 5.65
N HIS A 857 -10.98 30.74 5.51
CA HIS A 857 -11.74 31.57 6.44
C HIS A 857 -12.35 32.77 5.72
N VAL A 858 -13.40 33.35 6.31
CA VAL A 858 -14.03 34.58 5.82
C VAL A 858 -13.32 35.78 6.46
N VAL A 859 -12.78 36.68 5.66
CA VAL A 859 -12.13 37.92 6.13
C VAL A 859 -13.15 39.00 6.46
N GLU A 860 -12.77 40.05 7.20
CA GLU A 860 -13.67 41.09 7.73
C GLU A 860 -14.58 41.75 6.67
N ASN A 861 -14.10 41.86 5.43
CA ASN A 861 -14.87 42.43 4.32
C ASN A 861 -15.91 41.46 3.71
N GLY A 862 -16.09 40.27 4.29
CA GLY A 862 -17.08 39.27 3.88
C GLY A 862 -16.64 38.32 2.77
N ARG A 863 -15.42 38.50 2.22
CA ARG A 863 -14.86 37.61 1.20
C ARG A 863 -14.28 36.34 1.82
N LEU A 864 -14.33 35.24 1.08
CA LEU A 864 -13.60 34.03 1.44
C LEU A 864 -12.12 34.21 1.08
N ARG A 865 -11.23 33.79 1.98
CA ARG A 865 -9.80 33.67 1.73
C ARG A 865 -9.39 32.21 1.91
N CYS A 866 -8.72 31.67 0.91
CA CYS A 866 -8.09 30.35 0.95
C CYS A 866 -6.58 30.53 0.77
N ASP A 867 -5.84 30.18 1.82
CA ASP A 867 -4.38 30.20 1.86
C ASP A 867 -3.91 28.74 1.72
N VAL A 868 -3.16 28.44 0.66
CA VAL A 868 -2.69 27.09 0.33
C VAL A 868 -1.18 27.06 0.20
N HIS A 869 -0.56 26.16 0.96
CA HIS A 869 0.87 25.87 0.88
C HIS A 869 1.09 24.57 0.11
N LEU A 870 1.84 24.63 -0.98
CA LEU A 870 2.16 23.49 -1.82
C LEU A 870 3.65 23.16 -1.77
N LYS A 871 3.99 21.88 -1.63
CA LYS A 871 5.38 21.40 -1.72
C LYS A 871 5.90 21.33 -3.15
N ALA A 872 4.99 21.31 -4.13
CA ALA A 872 5.32 21.22 -5.55
C ALA A 872 4.40 22.10 -6.41
N LEU A 873 4.89 22.44 -7.60
CA LEU A 873 4.23 23.22 -8.63
C LEU A 873 3.43 22.31 -9.55
N GLY A 874 2.27 22.80 -9.98
CA GLY A 874 1.37 22.13 -10.92
C GLY A 874 0.04 22.88 -10.99
N THR A 875 -1.01 22.20 -11.45
CA THR A 875 -2.36 22.78 -11.49
C THR A 875 -3.08 22.52 -10.17
N LEU A 876 -3.22 23.53 -9.32
CA LEU A 876 -4.01 23.45 -8.09
C LEU A 876 -5.51 23.41 -8.41
N GLY A 877 -6.23 22.44 -7.85
CA GLY A 877 -7.69 22.37 -7.92
C GLY A 877 -8.36 22.87 -6.63
N LEU A 878 -9.32 23.78 -6.78
CA LEU A 878 -10.20 24.25 -5.71
C LEU A 878 -11.65 23.92 -6.09
N TYR A 879 -12.29 23.04 -5.32
CA TYR A 879 -13.72 22.78 -5.43
C TYR A 879 -14.51 23.92 -4.82
N VAL A 880 -15.51 24.42 -5.54
CA VAL A 880 -16.45 25.47 -5.11
C VAL A 880 -17.85 25.08 -5.60
N SER A 881 -18.78 24.87 -4.67
CA SER A 881 -20.10 24.29 -4.96
C SER A 881 -21.01 25.14 -5.87
N ASP A 882 -20.79 26.44 -5.91
CA ASP A 882 -21.55 27.43 -6.69
C ASP A 882 -20.69 28.10 -7.78
N LEU A 883 -19.59 27.45 -8.21
CA LEU A 883 -18.66 28.04 -9.18
C LEU A 883 -19.31 28.35 -10.53
N GLN A 884 -20.32 27.58 -10.94
CA GLN A 884 -21.07 27.82 -12.18
C GLN A 884 -21.69 29.23 -12.20
N ASP A 885 -22.09 29.75 -11.05
CA ASP A 885 -22.78 31.03 -10.90
C ASP A 885 -21.79 32.22 -10.77
N ARG A 886 -20.48 31.96 -10.86
CA ARG A 886 -19.39 32.94 -10.60
C ARG A 886 -18.55 33.22 -11.84
N SER A 887 -18.08 34.46 -11.97
CA SER A 887 -17.12 34.91 -12.98
C SER A 887 -15.70 34.88 -12.42
N ILE A 888 -14.76 34.26 -13.13
CA ILE A 888 -13.34 34.26 -12.71
C ILE A 888 -12.81 35.70 -12.64
N ALA A 889 -13.21 36.57 -13.57
CA ALA A 889 -12.69 37.93 -13.64
C ALA A 889 -13.22 38.84 -12.53
N ASP A 890 -14.46 38.62 -12.10
CA ASP A 890 -15.15 39.53 -11.17
C ASP A 890 -15.14 39.02 -9.73
N ASP A 891 -15.19 37.69 -9.54
CA ASP A 891 -15.40 37.08 -8.23
C ASP A 891 -14.13 36.47 -7.63
N PHE A 892 -13.05 36.31 -8.41
CA PHE A 892 -11.82 35.67 -7.94
C PHE A 892 -10.60 36.59 -8.08
N MET A 893 -9.74 36.58 -7.05
CA MET A 893 -8.39 37.13 -7.10
C MET A 893 -7.42 36.07 -6.60
N VAL A 894 -6.54 35.60 -7.48
CA VAL A 894 -5.52 34.59 -7.16
C VAL A 894 -4.16 35.25 -7.15
N MET A 895 -3.40 35.03 -6.08
CA MET A 895 -2.06 35.55 -5.92
C MET A 895 -1.07 34.44 -5.56
N ILE A 896 0.16 34.57 -6.03
CA ILE A 896 1.29 33.76 -5.58
C ILE A 896 2.32 34.74 -5.01
N LEU A 897 2.78 34.50 -3.77
CA LEU A 897 3.69 35.39 -3.06
C LEU A 897 3.22 36.87 -3.05
N GLY A 898 1.91 37.08 -2.90
CA GLY A 898 1.29 38.42 -2.88
C GLY A 898 1.19 39.12 -4.24
N GLN A 899 1.57 38.47 -5.34
CA GLN A 899 1.45 39.02 -6.70
C GLN A 899 0.29 38.37 -7.46
N PRO A 900 -0.57 39.13 -8.16
CA PRO A 900 -1.68 38.58 -8.92
C PRO A 900 -1.17 37.72 -10.09
N VAL A 901 -1.77 36.54 -10.26
CA VAL A 901 -1.41 35.63 -11.35
C VAL A 901 -2.03 36.07 -12.68
N PRO A 902 -1.43 35.73 -13.83
CA PRO A 902 -2.05 36.01 -15.13
C PRO A 902 -3.39 35.27 -15.26
N GLN A 903 -4.47 35.96 -15.67
CA GLN A 903 -5.81 35.37 -15.77
C GLN A 903 -5.86 34.06 -16.58
N LYS A 904 -5.02 33.95 -17.63
CA LYS A 904 -4.92 32.73 -18.46
C LYS A 904 -4.47 31.46 -17.71
N THR A 905 -3.92 31.61 -16.50
CA THR A 905 -3.50 30.47 -15.66
C THR A 905 -4.60 30.03 -14.70
N VAL A 906 -5.81 30.61 -14.81
CA VAL A 906 -6.96 30.27 -13.97
C VAL A 906 -8.17 29.99 -14.88
N TRP A 907 -8.80 28.82 -14.73
CA TRP A 907 -9.98 28.45 -15.53
C TRP A 907 -10.94 27.55 -14.74
N LYS A 908 -12.17 27.38 -15.25
CA LYS A 908 -13.13 26.40 -14.75
C LYS A 908 -12.87 25.06 -15.41
N GLU A 909 -12.43 24.06 -14.65
CA GLU A 909 -12.12 22.72 -15.15
C GLU A 909 -13.43 21.96 -15.45
N GLY A 910 -13.72 21.72 -16.74
CA GLY A 910 -15.00 21.16 -17.19
C GLY A 910 -15.97 22.18 -17.81
N GLY A 911 -15.57 23.45 -17.94
CA GLY A 911 -16.33 24.49 -18.62
C GLY A 911 -17.25 25.30 -17.70
N ASP A 912 -18.26 25.98 -18.27
CA ASP A 912 -19.05 27.00 -17.57
C ASP A 912 -19.89 26.43 -16.40
N ASN A 913 -20.30 25.17 -16.49
CA ASN A 913 -21.09 24.46 -15.47
C ASN A 913 -20.22 23.70 -14.44
N ALA A 914 -18.90 23.93 -14.42
CA ALA A 914 -18.01 23.22 -13.53
C ALA A 914 -18.07 23.72 -12.08
N ASN A 915 -17.72 22.83 -11.16
CA ASN A 915 -17.54 23.09 -9.72
C ASN A 915 -16.05 23.11 -9.30
N MET A 916 -15.12 23.11 -10.27
CA MET A 916 -13.69 23.02 -10.04
C MET A 916 -12.96 24.22 -10.66
N LEU A 917 -12.32 25.03 -9.81
CA LEU A 917 -11.42 26.10 -10.22
C LEU A 917 -10.00 25.55 -10.32
N ALA A 918 -9.42 25.57 -11.52
CA ALA A 918 -8.05 25.15 -11.77
C ALA A 918 -7.12 26.36 -11.83
N ILE A 919 -6.00 26.30 -11.12
CA ILE A 919 -4.97 27.34 -11.05
C ILE A 919 -3.63 26.70 -11.42
N ASP A 920 -3.10 26.99 -12.61
CA ASP A 920 -1.78 26.52 -13.05
C ASP A 920 -0.66 27.33 -12.38
N VAL A 921 -0.31 26.89 -11.17
CA VAL A 921 0.75 27.48 -10.33
C VAL A 921 2.09 27.40 -11.05
N LEU A 922 2.36 26.32 -11.80
CA LEU A 922 3.62 26.14 -12.53
C LEU A 922 3.78 27.16 -13.67
N ALA A 923 2.75 27.33 -14.49
CA ALA A 923 2.76 28.31 -15.58
C ALA A 923 2.80 29.74 -15.04
N ALA A 924 2.06 30.04 -13.97
CA ALA A 924 2.09 31.34 -13.31
C ALA A 924 3.51 31.63 -12.75
N TRP A 925 4.11 30.68 -12.03
CA TRP A 925 5.45 30.78 -11.47
C TRP A 925 6.49 31.11 -12.55
N LYS A 926 6.45 30.39 -13.69
CA LYS A 926 7.34 30.63 -14.83
C LYS A 926 7.09 31.97 -15.51
N ALA A 927 5.82 32.33 -15.76
CA ALA A 927 5.47 33.56 -16.47
C ALA A 927 5.84 34.83 -15.67
N MET A 928 5.65 34.77 -14.36
CA MET A 928 5.95 35.87 -13.43
C MET A 928 7.44 35.90 -13.02
N LYS A 929 8.22 34.86 -13.37
CA LYS A 929 9.63 34.68 -12.97
C LYS A 929 9.80 34.78 -11.46
N LEU A 930 8.93 34.09 -10.73
CA LEU A 930 8.96 34.09 -9.27
C LEU A 930 10.19 33.35 -8.73
N ASP A 931 10.71 33.87 -7.63
CA ASP A 931 11.78 33.28 -6.85
C ASP A 931 11.22 32.99 -5.46
N SER A 932 11.43 31.77 -4.96
CA SER A 932 10.96 31.37 -3.63
C SER A 932 11.85 31.93 -2.52
N GLY A 933 13.03 32.47 -2.86
CA GLY A 933 14.00 32.94 -1.89
C GLY A 933 14.42 31.82 -0.94
N TRP A 934 14.06 31.94 0.33
CA TRP A 934 14.32 30.92 1.36
C TRP A 934 13.16 29.94 1.57
N SER A 935 12.02 30.14 0.90
CA SER A 935 10.87 29.23 0.99
C SER A 935 11.07 27.99 0.12
N ASN A 936 10.65 26.84 0.65
CA ASN A 936 10.60 25.56 -0.07
C ASN A 936 9.19 25.24 -0.59
N GLN A 937 8.24 26.16 -0.41
CA GLN A 937 6.83 25.97 -0.72
C GLN A 937 6.32 27.08 -1.64
N ALA A 938 5.37 26.73 -2.50
CA ALA A 938 4.57 27.71 -3.22
C ALA A 938 3.38 28.11 -2.35
N PHE A 939 3.30 29.40 -2.02
CA PHE A 939 2.18 29.97 -1.27
C PHE A 939 1.19 30.63 -2.22
N VAL A 940 -0.01 30.06 -2.30
CA VAL A 940 -1.12 30.52 -3.16
C VAL A 940 -2.22 31.09 -2.28
N GLN A 941 -2.67 32.30 -2.60
CA GLN A 941 -3.77 32.97 -1.91
C GLN A 941 -4.92 33.18 -2.89
N ILE A 942 -6.11 32.74 -2.51
CA ILE A 942 -7.31 32.82 -3.34
C ILE A 942 -8.35 33.60 -2.56
N PHE A 943 -8.79 34.72 -3.12
CA PHE A 943 -9.89 35.51 -2.58
C PHE A 943 -11.13 35.30 -3.46
N MET A 944 -12.26 35.02 -2.83
CA MET A 944 -13.54 34.79 -3.50
C MET A 944 -14.61 35.73 -2.91
N ALA A 945 -15.30 36.46 -3.79
CA ALA A 945 -16.25 37.52 -3.42
C ALA A 945 -17.71 37.05 -3.32
#